data_AF-A0A7W0TXD1-F1
#
_entry.id   AF-A0A7W0TXD1-F1
#
_cell.length_a   1.000
_cell.length_b   1.000
_cell.length_c   1.000
_cell.angle_alpha   90.00
_cell.angle_beta   90.00
_cell.angle_gamma   90.00
#
_symmetry.space_group_name_H-M   'P 1'
#
loop_
_entity.id
_entity.type
_entity.pdbx_description
1 polymer ?
#
loop_
_entity_poly.entity_id
_entity_poly.type
_entity_poly.pdbx_seq_one_letter_code
_entity_poly.pdbx_strand_id
1 'polypeptide(L)'
;CRIALETGADAEGIVSYRKAEVTVENGAFTHGGSNMMNYCSILLGSQYRLVGADINGRSVYTHRRPGGAFRGAGGPQATFAIESQMDELADSLGIDPIDLRLRNLNRTGDRTITGWEINSVHAAECLQTVRQKLNWDEARRVGGNGRGVGIALAMHVSGAIVSAATGRAEASVEIGHNGGVVLSSGCSDPGTGETAVMAQICAAELGLHADDIAVHVMDTATTPYDPGAGSSRGTMITGGAVRAASREIASALRNHAAGAFGVDPATVVLKAGYACSGDRRIPLGELAASHPESVDGTLCVHREQVVDNPIVPMTAADSGVGNLSPAYSFAAHGVEVEVDRETGGVRVLRVVAVHDAGTVINPVGARGQVVGGVVMGIGAALGEELIYEAGRPVTTSYVDYAMPRAHDAPPVEVIFVGEASPKGPYGAKSIAEVALMPTAAAVANAVAHATGARIRSLPISPDKIVQTLSPEGGHVPSRTLWSRPDRWWSEAVRRAYPLGLHQMLHRWGAGPPKPPRSDEGIRSVLRPKHSGAALKALASSSSARPAGGTTDILALRDQGFGAPPCLVSLSGCRDITGVAEDDEGNLVIGGAATLAHAVEALTGSALSGDRAMAATIEAIATSQIRESATVAGNLCQAKRCWFYRSGFNCYKRGGYSRPCYAVTGDHRFFHAVLGAGRCQAVTPSDLATTLTALDATVTVRSARTS
;
A
#
# COMPACT_ATOMS: atom_id res chain seq x y z
N CYS A 1 -15.95 -1.85 4.27
CA CYS A 1 -17.10 -0.91 4.25
C CYS A 1 -17.88 -1.13 2.96
N ARG A 2 -19.21 -1.01 2.98
CA ARG A 2 -20.06 -0.94 1.78
C ARG A 2 -20.86 0.35 1.87
N ILE A 3 -20.83 1.16 0.81
CA ILE A 3 -21.61 2.38 0.68
C ILE A 3 -22.50 2.19 -0.56
N ALA A 4 -23.82 2.30 -0.41
CA ALA A 4 -24.69 2.58 -1.54
C ALA A 4 -24.96 4.09 -1.51
N LEU A 5 -24.68 4.79 -2.60
CA LEU A 5 -24.73 6.25 -2.70
C LEU A 5 -25.55 6.66 -3.92
N GLU A 6 -26.51 7.55 -3.69
CA GLU A 6 -27.30 8.24 -4.69
C GLU A 6 -26.97 9.74 -4.58
N THR A 7 -26.64 10.37 -5.69
CA THR A 7 -26.39 11.82 -5.77
C THR A 7 -27.32 12.41 -6.83
N GLY A 8 -28.11 13.42 -6.46
CA GLY A 8 -28.95 14.18 -7.39
C GLY A 8 -28.28 15.47 -7.84
N ALA A 9 -28.38 15.81 -9.12
CA ALA A 9 -27.92 17.08 -9.69
C ALA A 9 -28.87 17.58 -10.77
N ASP A 10 -28.82 18.88 -11.08
CA ASP A 10 -29.53 19.49 -12.20
C ASP A 10 -28.75 19.34 -13.54
N ALA A 11 -29.32 19.86 -14.63
CA ALA A 11 -28.73 19.77 -15.97
C ALA A 11 -27.45 20.62 -16.08
N GLU A 12 -27.33 21.64 -15.25
CA GLU A 12 -26.17 22.52 -15.09
C GLU A 12 -25.06 21.86 -14.24
N GLY A 13 -25.31 20.67 -13.68
CA GLY A 13 -24.35 19.91 -12.88
C GLY A 13 -24.16 20.43 -11.46
N ILE A 14 -25.11 21.20 -10.93
CA ILE A 14 -25.15 21.56 -9.50
C ILE A 14 -25.76 20.40 -8.71
N VAL A 15 -24.99 19.90 -7.76
CA VAL A 15 -25.40 18.79 -6.88
C VAL A 15 -26.37 19.32 -5.83
N SER A 16 -27.54 18.72 -5.76
CA SER A 16 -28.62 19.13 -4.87
C SER A 16 -28.67 18.28 -3.59
N TYR A 17 -28.63 16.95 -3.70
CA TYR A 17 -28.73 16.07 -2.54
C TYR A 17 -27.88 14.81 -2.64
N ARG A 18 -27.67 14.17 -1.48
CA ARG A 18 -27.14 12.81 -1.38
C ARG A 18 -27.99 11.92 -0.49
N LYS A 19 -28.24 10.69 -0.92
CA LYS A 19 -28.81 9.63 -0.09
C LYS A 19 -27.82 8.48 0.02
N ALA A 20 -27.58 7.97 1.22
CA ALA A 20 -26.57 6.93 1.44
C ALA A 20 -26.94 5.88 2.49
N GLU A 21 -26.58 4.63 2.21
CA GLU A 21 -26.60 3.51 3.13
C GLU A 21 -25.16 3.04 3.38
N VAL A 22 -24.61 3.38 4.55
CA VAL A 22 -23.23 3.09 4.95
C VAL A 22 -23.21 1.89 5.89
N THR A 23 -22.60 0.79 5.45
CA THR A 23 -22.40 -0.42 6.26
C THR A 23 -20.92 -0.65 6.54
N VAL A 24 -20.49 -0.39 7.77
CA VAL A 24 -19.14 -0.70 8.26
C VAL A 24 -19.11 -2.08 8.88
N GLU A 25 -18.15 -2.90 8.44
CA GLU A 25 -17.88 -4.23 9.01
C GLU A 25 -16.80 -4.04 10.08
N ASN A 26 -17.13 -4.36 11.33
CA ASN A 26 -16.35 -3.94 12.49
C ASN A 26 -15.57 -5.09 13.18
N GLY A 27 -15.69 -6.33 12.69
CA GLY A 27 -15.20 -7.50 13.42
C GLY A 27 -15.87 -7.68 14.78
N ALA A 28 -15.17 -8.33 15.71
CA ALA A 28 -15.79 -8.87 16.93
C ALA A 28 -16.06 -7.87 18.07
N PHE A 29 -15.45 -6.68 18.06
CA PHE A 29 -15.50 -5.71 19.17
C PHE A 29 -15.53 -4.27 18.66
N THR A 30 -16.06 -3.33 19.44
CA THR A 30 -16.37 -1.96 19.00
C THR A 30 -15.17 -1.23 18.40
N HIS A 31 -14.04 -1.28 19.11
CA HIS A 31 -12.79 -0.57 18.85
C HIS A 31 -13.01 0.81 18.17
N GLY A 32 -12.70 0.95 16.87
CA GLY A 32 -12.84 2.22 16.13
C GLY A 32 -14.02 2.31 15.16
N GLY A 33 -14.83 1.26 14.99
CA GLY A 33 -15.77 1.18 13.86
C GLY A 33 -16.94 2.16 13.90
N SER A 34 -17.43 2.54 15.09
CA SER A 34 -18.44 3.59 15.24
C SER A 34 -17.91 4.94 14.76
N ASN A 35 -16.66 5.27 15.11
CA ASN A 35 -16.01 6.52 14.71
C ASN A 35 -15.77 6.55 13.20
N MET A 36 -15.31 5.44 12.61
CA MET A 36 -15.17 5.31 11.15
C MET A 36 -16.51 5.48 10.43
N MET A 37 -17.56 4.84 10.95
CA MET A 37 -18.91 4.88 10.37
C MET A 37 -19.49 6.29 10.42
N ASN A 38 -19.41 6.96 11.57
CA ASN A 38 -19.89 8.34 11.72
C ASN A 38 -19.05 9.33 10.90
N TYR A 39 -17.71 9.24 10.91
CA TYR A 39 -16.88 10.13 10.09
C TYR A 39 -17.13 9.95 8.58
N CYS A 40 -17.29 8.71 8.11
CA CYS A 40 -17.71 8.40 6.75
C CYS A 40 -19.06 9.05 6.40
N SER A 41 -20.07 8.92 7.27
CA SER A 41 -21.39 9.53 7.09
C SER A 41 -21.33 11.07 7.04
N ILE A 42 -20.54 11.70 7.93
CA ILE A 42 -20.36 13.15 7.97
C ILE A 42 -19.72 13.65 6.66
N LEU A 43 -18.65 12.98 6.20
CA LEU A 43 -17.91 13.43 5.02
C LEU A 43 -18.73 13.33 3.72
N LEU A 44 -19.59 12.31 3.59
CA LEU A 44 -20.56 12.21 2.48
C LEU A 44 -21.42 13.46 2.32
N GLY A 45 -21.78 14.11 3.45
CA GLY A 45 -22.52 15.37 3.49
C GLY A 45 -21.69 16.66 3.47
N SER A 46 -20.35 16.59 3.53
CA SER A 46 -19.48 17.78 3.68
C SER A 46 -18.51 18.05 2.54
N GLN A 47 -18.09 17.04 1.76
CA GLN A 47 -17.00 17.22 0.77
C GLN A 47 -17.32 18.22 -0.35
N TYR A 48 -18.61 18.42 -0.66
CA TYR A 48 -19.12 19.42 -1.61
C TYR A 48 -20.33 20.12 -1.00
N ARG A 49 -20.73 21.26 -1.59
CA ARG A 49 -21.98 21.94 -1.23
C ARG A 49 -23.17 21.07 -1.62
N LEU A 50 -24.14 20.98 -0.72
CA LEU A 50 -25.39 20.23 -0.89
C LEU A 50 -26.54 21.06 -0.30
N VAL A 51 -27.76 20.86 -0.83
CA VAL A 51 -29.00 21.41 -0.27
C VAL A 51 -29.52 20.51 0.86
N GLY A 52 -29.30 19.20 0.79
CA GLY A 52 -29.66 18.26 1.86
C GLY A 52 -29.01 16.88 1.69
N ALA A 53 -29.08 16.06 2.75
CA ALA A 53 -28.70 14.66 2.67
C ALA A 53 -29.52 13.77 3.61
N ASP A 54 -29.67 12.50 3.23
CA ASP A 54 -30.32 11.42 3.99
C ASP A 54 -29.34 10.25 4.09
N ILE A 55 -28.66 10.12 5.23
CA ILE A 55 -27.51 9.22 5.38
C ILE A 55 -27.76 8.28 6.57
N ASN A 56 -27.94 7.00 6.27
CA ASN A 56 -28.15 5.95 7.24
C ASN A 56 -26.84 5.16 7.42
N GLY A 57 -26.30 5.18 8.64
CA GLY A 57 -25.03 4.54 8.99
C GLY A 57 -25.21 3.39 9.99
N ARG A 58 -24.64 2.22 9.69
CA ARG A 58 -24.60 1.08 10.62
C ARG A 58 -23.21 0.46 10.71
N SER A 59 -22.77 0.23 11.95
CA SER A 59 -21.61 -0.58 12.29
C SER A 59 -22.08 -1.99 12.65
N VAL A 60 -21.53 -3.01 11.99
CA VAL A 60 -21.98 -4.40 12.10
C VAL A 60 -20.86 -5.27 12.68
N TYR A 61 -21.14 -5.92 13.81
CA TYR A 61 -20.25 -6.92 14.39
C TYR A 61 -20.19 -8.18 13.53
N THR A 62 -19.01 -8.77 13.41
CA THR A 62 -18.80 -10.07 12.77
C THR A 62 -17.77 -10.88 13.55
N HIS A 63 -17.66 -12.19 13.25
CA HIS A 63 -16.65 -13.06 13.85
C HIS A 63 -15.24 -12.87 13.23
N ARG A 64 -14.91 -11.68 12.73
CA ARG A 64 -13.61 -11.31 12.14
C ARG A 64 -12.77 -10.48 13.12
N ARG A 65 -11.52 -10.18 12.74
CA ARG A 65 -10.64 -9.28 13.51
C ARG A 65 -11.32 -7.90 13.64
N PRO A 66 -11.35 -7.28 14.84
CA PRO A 66 -11.89 -5.94 15.01
C PRO A 66 -11.28 -4.93 14.05
N GLY A 67 -12.14 -4.12 13.44
CA GLY A 67 -11.72 -2.96 12.64
C GLY A 67 -11.22 -1.82 13.53
N GLY A 68 -10.42 -0.91 12.98
CA GLY A 68 -9.81 0.17 13.75
C GLY A 68 -9.47 1.40 12.92
N ALA A 69 -8.79 2.35 13.56
CA ALA A 69 -8.26 3.52 12.87
C ALA A 69 -7.14 3.09 11.91
N PHE A 70 -7.36 3.33 10.63
CA PHE A 70 -6.34 3.41 9.60
C PHE A 70 -6.34 4.85 9.08
N ARG A 71 -5.24 5.33 8.49
CA ARG A 71 -5.07 6.71 8.01
C ARG A 71 -6.33 7.22 7.27
N GLY A 72 -6.92 8.33 7.72
CA GLY A 72 -8.15 8.91 7.17
C GLY A 72 -9.47 8.37 7.74
N ALA A 73 -9.45 7.26 8.49
CA ALA A 73 -10.51 6.78 9.40
C ALA A 73 -11.97 6.86 8.87
N GLY A 74 -12.23 6.36 7.67
CA GLY A 74 -13.56 6.41 7.02
C GLY A 74 -13.63 7.40 5.85
N GLY A 75 -12.75 8.40 5.86
CA GLY A 75 -12.56 9.37 4.79
C GLY A 75 -12.26 8.73 3.43
N PRO A 76 -11.25 7.85 3.29
CA PRO A 76 -10.92 7.23 2.00
C PRO A 76 -12.09 6.45 1.39
N GLN A 77 -12.92 5.82 2.21
CA GLN A 77 -14.10 5.07 1.76
C GLN A 77 -15.20 6.00 1.26
N ALA A 78 -15.50 7.08 2.00
CA ALA A 78 -16.46 8.11 1.57
C ALA A 78 -15.98 8.84 0.30
N THR A 79 -14.73 9.31 0.28
CA THR A 79 -14.12 9.95 -0.89
C THR A 79 -14.13 9.02 -2.11
N PHE A 80 -13.84 7.72 -1.97
CA PHE A 80 -13.95 6.77 -3.07
C PHE A 80 -15.36 6.69 -3.67
N ALA A 81 -16.40 6.61 -2.83
CA ALA A 81 -17.78 6.57 -3.30
C ALA A 81 -18.21 7.88 -3.96
N ILE A 82 -17.90 9.02 -3.33
CA ILE A 82 -18.19 10.36 -3.84
C ILE A 82 -17.51 10.58 -5.19
N GLU A 83 -16.20 10.42 -5.25
CA GLU A 83 -15.39 10.83 -6.40
C GLU A 83 -15.53 9.88 -7.60
N SER A 84 -15.92 8.63 -7.37
CA SER A 84 -16.36 7.74 -8.45
C SER A 84 -17.69 8.25 -9.04
N GLN A 85 -18.68 8.57 -8.20
CA GLN A 85 -19.99 9.02 -8.68
C GLN A 85 -19.96 10.43 -9.29
N MET A 86 -19.10 11.34 -8.81
CA MET A 86 -18.87 12.64 -9.45
C MET A 86 -18.32 12.48 -10.88
N ASP A 87 -17.49 11.46 -11.12
CA ASP A 87 -16.95 11.15 -12.44
C ASP A 87 -18.03 10.54 -13.36
N GLU A 88 -18.80 9.58 -12.85
CA GLU A 88 -19.95 9.00 -13.57
C GLU A 88 -21.04 10.05 -13.88
N LEU A 89 -21.25 11.03 -13.00
CA LEU A 89 -22.17 12.16 -13.20
C LEU A 89 -21.65 13.14 -14.26
N ALA A 90 -20.34 13.41 -14.27
CA ALA A 90 -19.70 14.26 -15.27
C ALA A 90 -19.85 13.66 -16.68
N ASP A 91 -19.53 12.37 -16.84
CA ASP A 91 -19.72 11.63 -18.08
C ASP A 91 -21.21 11.61 -18.50
N SER A 92 -22.15 11.44 -17.56
CA SER A 92 -23.59 11.40 -17.83
C SER A 92 -24.18 12.74 -18.28
N LEU A 93 -23.63 13.87 -17.81
CA LEU A 93 -24.05 15.23 -18.18
C LEU A 93 -23.25 15.80 -19.36
N GLY A 94 -22.19 15.12 -19.82
CA GLY A 94 -21.27 15.66 -20.83
C GLY A 94 -20.46 16.87 -20.34
N ILE A 95 -20.23 16.97 -19.02
CA ILE A 95 -19.46 18.04 -18.38
C ILE A 95 -18.05 17.50 -18.08
N ASP A 96 -17.01 18.33 -18.21
CA ASP A 96 -15.67 17.92 -17.81
C ASP A 96 -15.60 17.58 -16.29
N PRO A 97 -14.95 16.46 -15.88
CA PRO A 97 -14.87 16.06 -14.47
C PRO A 97 -14.23 17.09 -13.53
N ILE A 98 -13.38 18.00 -14.00
CA ILE A 98 -12.82 19.10 -13.20
C ILE A 98 -13.85 20.23 -13.10
N ASP A 99 -14.48 20.60 -14.22
CA ASP A 99 -15.47 21.67 -14.27
C ASP A 99 -16.72 21.35 -13.43
N LEU A 100 -17.17 20.09 -13.39
CA LEU A 100 -18.26 19.65 -12.51
C LEU A 100 -17.89 19.83 -11.03
N ARG A 101 -16.65 19.49 -10.65
CA ARG A 101 -16.18 19.63 -9.26
C ARG A 101 -16.08 21.10 -8.87
N LEU A 102 -15.52 21.95 -9.75
CA LEU A 102 -15.41 23.40 -9.56
C LEU A 102 -16.77 24.08 -9.29
N ARG A 103 -17.84 23.65 -9.96
CA ARG A 103 -19.21 24.16 -9.75
C ARG A 103 -19.75 23.92 -8.33
N ASN A 104 -19.29 22.86 -7.66
CA ASN A 104 -19.87 22.33 -6.42
C ASN A 104 -19.00 22.53 -5.16
N LEU A 105 -17.85 23.20 -5.29
CA LEU A 105 -16.92 23.40 -4.18
C LEU A 105 -17.51 24.21 -3.03
N ASN A 106 -17.14 23.83 -1.80
CA ASN A 106 -17.24 24.69 -0.63
C ASN A 106 -16.42 25.98 -0.82
N ARG A 107 -16.89 27.07 -0.23
CA ARG A 107 -16.29 28.41 -0.27
C ARG A 107 -15.92 28.87 1.14
N THR A 108 -14.98 29.81 1.25
CA THR A 108 -14.67 30.45 2.53
C THR A 108 -15.91 31.16 3.08
N GLY A 109 -16.29 30.86 4.32
CA GLY A 109 -17.51 31.31 4.97
C GLY A 109 -18.71 30.36 4.83
N ASP A 110 -18.62 29.30 4.02
CA ASP A 110 -19.68 28.27 3.98
C ASP A 110 -19.73 27.49 5.30
N ARG A 111 -20.94 27.06 5.67
CA ARG A 111 -21.18 26.03 6.68
C ARG A 111 -21.82 24.83 6.00
N THR A 112 -21.21 23.66 6.10
CA THR A 112 -21.76 22.44 5.46
C THR A 112 -23.06 22.00 6.13
N ILE A 113 -23.84 21.14 5.47
CA ILE A 113 -25.09 20.60 6.05
C ILE A 113 -24.87 19.78 7.33
N THR A 114 -23.65 19.25 7.55
CA THR A 114 -23.25 18.58 8.81
C THR A 114 -22.59 19.54 9.80
N GLY A 115 -22.61 20.85 9.53
CA GLY A 115 -22.21 21.91 10.45
C GLY A 115 -20.71 22.26 10.47
N TRP A 116 -19.90 21.79 9.51
CA TRP A 116 -18.48 22.16 9.42
C TRP A 116 -18.31 23.60 8.92
N GLU A 117 -17.44 24.39 9.55
CA GLU A 117 -17.23 25.81 9.23
C GLU A 117 -15.98 26.02 8.39
N ILE A 118 -16.15 26.45 7.13
CA ILE A 118 -15.08 26.51 6.14
C ILE A 118 -14.38 27.88 6.20
N ASN A 119 -13.37 28.01 7.06
CA ASN A 119 -12.63 29.28 7.23
C ASN A 119 -11.55 29.57 6.18
N SER A 120 -11.12 28.57 5.41
CA SER A 120 -10.14 28.71 4.33
C SER A 120 -10.23 27.49 3.42
N VAL A 121 -10.35 27.69 2.10
CA VAL A 121 -10.44 26.62 1.10
C VAL A 121 -9.83 27.03 -0.23
N HIS A 122 -8.83 26.28 -0.67
CA HIS A 122 -8.15 26.43 -1.97
C HIS A 122 -8.35 25.23 -2.90
N ALA A 123 -9.48 24.51 -2.74
CA ALA A 123 -9.82 23.36 -3.55
C ALA A 123 -9.92 23.67 -5.07
N ALA A 124 -10.33 24.89 -5.44
CA ALA A 124 -10.36 25.34 -6.83
C ALA A 124 -8.96 25.44 -7.43
N GLU A 125 -8.02 26.03 -6.69
CA GLU A 125 -6.61 26.15 -7.05
C GLU A 125 -5.94 24.76 -7.14
N CYS A 126 -6.30 23.83 -6.23
CA CYS A 126 -5.86 22.43 -6.30
C CYS A 126 -6.28 21.78 -7.62
N LEU A 127 -7.57 21.87 -7.97
CA LEU A 127 -8.14 21.29 -9.19
C LEU A 127 -7.56 21.92 -10.48
N GLN A 128 -7.41 23.25 -10.51
CA GLN A 128 -6.82 23.97 -11.64
C GLN A 128 -5.34 23.64 -11.83
N THR A 129 -4.58 23.52 -10.73
CA THR A 129 -3.17 23.09 -10.76
C THR A 129 -3.05 21.66 -11.30
N VAL A 130 -3.92 20.73 -10.91
CA VAL A 130 -3.96 19.38 -11.51
C VAL A 130 -4.26 19.46 -13.01
N ARG A 131 -5.27 20.26 -13.43
CA ARG A 131 -5.62 20.46 -14.86
C ARG A 131 -4.40 20.88 -15.68
N GLN A 132 -3.66 21.87 -15.20
CA GLN A 132 -2.44 22.36 -15.84
C GLN A 132 -1.33 21.31 -15.87
N LYS A 133 -1.02 20.69 -14.72
CA LYS A 133 0.17 19.83 -14.55
C LYS A 133 0.08 18.47 -15.25
N LEU A 134 -1.14 17.97 -15.47
CA LEU A 134 -1.39 16.79 -16.29
C LEU A 134 -1.60 17.08 -17.77
N ASN A 135 -1.64 18.35 -18.21
CA ASN A 135 -2.16 18.74 -19.52
C ASN A 135 -3.55 18.11 -19.76
N TRP A 136 -4.42 18.20 -18.75
CA TRP A 136 -5.64 17.39 -18.59
C TRP A 136 -6.54 17.38 -19.83
N ASP A 137 -6.77 18.53 -20.44
CA ASP A 137 -7.67 18.67 -21.60
C ASP A 137 -7.17 17.86 -22.81
N GLU A 138 -5.85 17.84 -23.04
CA GLU A 138 -5.25 16.99 -24.09
C GLU A 138 -5.26 15.52 -23.66
N ALA A 139 -4.91 15.22 -22.40
CA ALA A 139 -4.87 13.85 -21.89
C ALA A 139 -6.27 13.18 -21.84
N ARG A 140 -7.35 13.94 -21.65
CA ARG A 140 -8.74 13.49 -21.83
C ARG A 140 -9.08 13.26 -23.29
N ARG A 141 -8.60 14.11 -24.20
CA ARG A 141 -8.88 14.01 -25.64
C ARG A 141 -8.18 12.81 -26.32
N VAL A 142 -6.97 12.45 -25.88
CA VAL A 142 -6.18 11.34 -26.44
C VAL A 142 -6.29 10.03 -25.65
N GLY A 143 -7.05 10.03 -24.54
CA GLY A 143 -7.26 8.86 -23.69
C GLY A 143 -8.14 7.77 -24.32
N GLY A 144 -8.23 6.65 -23.62
CA GLY A 144 -8.84 5.41 -24.09
C GLY A 144 -7.81 4.37 -24.55
N ASN A 145 -8.30 3.22 -25.00
CA ASN A 145 -7.48 2.09 -25.49
C ASN A 145 -6.31 1.68 -24.57
N GLY A 146 -6.52 1.74 -23.25
CA GLY A 146 -5.51 1.35 -22.27
C GLY A 146 -4.60 2.49 -21.79
N ARG A 147 -4.84 3.75 -22.15
CA ARG A 147 -4.31 4.92 -21.40
C ARG A 147 -5.45 5.78 -20.87
N GLY A 148 -5.33 6.29 -19.66
CA GLY A 148 -6.34 7.17 -19.08
C GLY A 148 -5.81 8.08 -18.00
N VAL A 149 -6.40 9.27 -17.92
CA VAL A 149 -6.28 10.18 -16.77
C VAL A 149 -7.55 10.20 -15.94
N GLY A 150 -7.40 10.36 -14.63
CA GLY A 150 -8.49 10.50 -13.68
C GLY A 150 -8.15 11.49 -12.58
N ILE A 151 -9.18 12.08 -11.97
CA ILE A 151 -9.02 13.06 -10.90
C ILE A 151 -9.93 12.72 -9.73
N ALA A 152 -9.49 13.07 -8.52
CA ALA A 152 -10.32 13.07 -7.34
C ALA A 152 -9.94 14.21 -6.39
N LEU A 153 -10.95 14.79 -5.73
CA LEU A 153 -10.82 15.73 -4.63
C LEU A 153 -11.09 15.01 -3.30
N ALA A 154 -10.38 15.40 -2.24
CA ALA A 154 -10.66 15.01 -0.87
C ALA A 154 -10.72 16.23 0.05
N MET A 155 -11.42 16.08 1.17
CA MET A 155 -11.50 17.04 2.27
C MET A 155 -11.27 16.29 3.59
N HIS A 156 -10.43 16.79 4.48
CA HIS A 156 -10.15 16.17 5.78
C HIS A 156 -10.06 17.20 6.92
N VAL A 157 -10.26 16.71 8.15
CA VAL A 157 -10.11 17.48 9.39
C VAL A 157 -8.64 17.82 9.70
N SER A 158 -8.38 19.00 10.23
CA SER A 158 -7.07 19.39 10.80
C SER A 158 -7.17 19.42 12.32
N GLY A 159 -7.20 18.22 12.92
CA GLY A 159 -7.45 18.00 14.35
C GLY A 159 -8.95 17.90 14.65
N ALA A 160 -9.48 16.68 14.77
CA ALA A 160 -10.88 16.47 15.16
C ALA A 160 -11.09 16.59 16.68
N ILE A 161 -12.09 17.37 17.09
CA ILE A 161 -12.42 17.67 18.48
C ILE A 161 -13.61 16.80 18.92
N VAL A 162 -13.34 15.52 19.16
CA VAL A 162 -14.36 14.51 19.51
C VAL A 162 -14.55 14.32 21.02
N SER A 163 -13.64 14.87 21.82
CA SER A 163 -13.68 14.96 23.27
C SER A 163 -12.80 16.12 23.76
N ALA A 164 -12.98 16.54 25.02
CA ALA A 164 -12.13 17.56 25.64
C ALA A 164 -10.63 17.22 25.58
N ALA A 165 -10.28 15.93 25.71
CA ALA A 165 -8.90 15.46 25.57
C ALA A 165 -8.33 15.72 24.18
N THR A 166 -9.08 15.44 23.10
CA THR A 166 -8.58 15.60 21.73
C THR A 166 -8.34 17.04 21.30
N GLY A 167 -9.08 17.99 21.89
CA GLY A 167 -8.92 19.43 21.64
C GLY A 167 -7.87 20.12 22.50
N ARG A 168 -7.03 19.35 23.21
CA ARG A 168 -6.09 19.83 24.23
C ARG A 168 -4.69 19.26 23.98
N ALA A 169 -3.66 20.07 24.20
CA ALA A 169 -2.26 19.64 24.25
C ALA A 169 -1.50 20.50 25.27
N GLU A 170 -0.42 19.97 25.82
CA GLU A 170 0.49 20.71 26.70
C GLU A 170 1.93 20.63 26.16
N ALA A 171 2.71 21.67 26.44
CA ALA A 171 4.14 21.73 26.19
C ALA A 171 4.84 22.53 27.29
N SER A 172 6.08 22.19 27.60
CA SER A 172 6.98 23.04 28.38
C SER A 172 8.27 23.33 27.63
N VAL A 173 8.80 24.53 27.84
CA VAL A 173 10.10 24.96 27.30
C VAL A 173 10.96 25.40 28.48
N GLU A 174 12.15 24.82 28.56
CA GLU A 174 13.16 25.07 29.58
C GLU A 174 14.41 25.63 28.94
N ILE A 175 15.00 26.66 29.56
CA ILE A 175 16.27 27.24 29.16
C ILE A 175 17.17 27.27 30.39
N GLY A 176 18.23 26.46 30.36
CA GLY A 176 19.20 26.36 31.45
C GLY A 176 20.20 27.51 31.44
N HIS A 177 20.94 27.68 32.55
CA HIS A 177 21.97 28.72 32.71
C HIS A 177 23.08 28.68 31.65
N ASN A 178 23.28 27.53 30.99
CA ASN A 178 24.23 27.34 29.90
C ASN A 178 23.67 27.73 28.51
N GLY A 179 22.40 28.13 28.43
CA GLY A 179 21.69 28.46 27.19
C GLY A 179 21.14 27.25 26.43
N GLY A 180 21.28 26.03 26.94
CA GLY A 180 20.67 24.84 26.37
C GLY A 180 19.14 24.89 26.53
N VAL A 181 18.42 24.52 25.45
CA VAL A 181 16.96 24.56 25.41
C VAL A 181 16.40 23.15 25.36
N VAL A 182 15.45 22.85 26.26
CA VAL A 182 14.69 21.60 26.26
C VAL A 182 13.21 21.90 26.00
N LEU A 183 12.64 21.25 25.00
CA LEU A 183 11.22 21.27 24.68
C LEU A 183 10.61 19.93 25.09
N SER A 184 9.68 19.92 26.04
CA SER A 184 8.97 18.72 26.47
C SER A 184 7.50 18.74 26.03
N SER A 185 7.00 17.64 25.47
CA SER A 185 5.57 17.44 25.18
C SER A 185 5.24 15.94 25.10
N GLY A 186 4.06 15.54 25.55
CA GLY A 186 3.61 14.13 25.50
C GLY A 186 3.28 13.61 24.11
N CYS A 187 3.54 14.37 23.04
CA CYS A 187 3.23 13.97 21.68
C CYS A 187 4.04 12.73 21.26
N SER A 188 3.57 12.07 20.19
CA SER A 188 4.16 10.83 19.70
C SER A 188 4.47 10.90 18.21
N ASP A 189 5.69 10.55 17.83
CA ASP A 189 6.15 10.59 16.44
C ASP A 189 6.40 9.16 15.92
N PRO A 190 5.40 8.53 15.26
CA PRO A 190 5.56 7.22 14.63
C PRO A 190 6.25 7.30 13.24
N GLY A 191 7.03 8.35 12.98
CA GLY A 191 7.58 8.67 11.66
C GLY A 191 6.74 9.68 10.86
N THR A 192 5.92 10.48 11.55
CA THR A 192 5.22 11.63 10.96
C THR A 192 6.13 12.84 10.79
N GLY A 193 7.21 12.93 11.58
CA GLY A 193 8.09 14.09 11.66
C GLY A 193 7.56 15.19 12.61
N GLU A 194 6.64 14.82 13.50
CA GLU A 194 6.06 15.72 14.50
C GLU A 194 7.13 16.29 15.44
N THR A 195 8.10 15.49 15.90
CA THR A 195 9.21 15.96 16.76
C THR A 195 10.02 17.08 16.08
N ALA A 196 10.32 16.91 14.78
CA ALA A 196 11.04 17.92 14.00
C ALA A 196 10.22 19.21 13.80
N VAL A 197 8.90 19.08 13.56
CA VAL A 197 7.99 20.22 13.47
C VAL A 197 7.91 20.98 14.79
N MET A 198 7.84 20.28 15.94
CA MET A 198 7.84 20.93 17.26
C MET A 198 9.17 21.67 17.53
N ALA A 199 10.31 21.07 17.21
CA ALA A 199 11.62 21.74 17.29
C ALA A 199 11.65 23.03 16.45
N GLN A 200 11.17 22.97 15.20
CA GLN A 200 11.12 24.13 14.29
C GLN A 200 10.19 25.24 14.81
N ILE A 201 9.03 24.90 15.37
CA ILE A 201 8.10 25.87 15.97
C ILE A 201 8.74 26.57 17.19
N CYS A 202 9.43 25.83 18.05
CA CYS A 202 10.11 26.36 19.22
C CYS A 202 11.30 27.26 18.85
N ALA A 203 12.17 26.77 17.97
CA ALA A 203 13.32 27.49 17.45
C ALA A 203 12.92 28.81 16.76
N ALA A 204 11.77 28.86 16.07
CA ALA A 204 11.27 30.06 15.41
C ALA A 204 10.87 31.20 16.38
N GLU A 205 10.27 30.92 17.55
CA GLU A 205 9.94 31.97 18.54
C GLU A 205 11.19 32.41 19.34
N LEU A 206 12.21 31.54 19.46
CA LEU A 206 13.49 31.80 20.17
C LEU A 206 14.64 32.33 19.29
N GLY A 207 14.51 32.28 17.96
CA GLY A 207 15.57 32.70 17.03
C GLY A 207 16.77 31.75 16.97
N LEU A 208 16.55 30.45 17.18
CA LEU A 208 17.56 29.38 17.19
C LEU A 208 17.49 28.52 15.93
N HIS A 209 18.44 27.59 15.74
CA HIS A 209 18.28 26.49 14.80
C HIS A 209 17.46 25.36 15.46
N ALA A 210 16.78 24.53 14.65
CA ALA A 210 16.01 23.41 15.20
C ALA A 210 16.90 22.36 15.91
N ASP A 211 18.16 22.22 15.47
CA ASP A 211 19.15 21.32 16.06
C ASP A 211 19.69 21.82 17.42
N ASP A 212 19.44 23.08 17.78
CA ASP A 212 19.80 23.66 19.09
C ASP A 212 18.76 23.29 20.18
N ILE A 213 17.63 22.68 19.80
CA ILE A 213 16.52 22.33 20.68
C ILE A 213 16.54 20.83 20.99
N ALA A 214 16.79 20.46 22.25
CA ALA A 214 16.59 19.09 22.70
C ALA A 214 15.08 18.84 22.87
N VAL A 215 14.50 17.89 22.11
CA VAL A 215 13.07 17.58 22.20
C VAL A 215 12.85 16.29 22.99
N HIS A 216 12.07 16.39 24.07
CA HIS A 216 11.74 15.29 24.98
C HIS A 216 10.26 14.92 24.83
N VAL A 217 10.01 13.68 24.42
CA VAL A 217 8.67 13.19 24.04
C VAL A 217 8.45 11.75 24.50
N MET A 218 7.18 11.35 24.63
CA MET A 218 6.74 9.98 24.91
C MET A 218 7.17 9.37 26.27
N ASP A 219 7.50 10.19 27.28
CA ASP A 219 7.65 9.72 28.68
C ASP A 219 6.51 10.27 29.55
N THR A 220 5.59 9.39 29.95
CA THR A 220 4.42 9.73 30.78
C THR A 220 4.77 10.16 32.21
N ALA A 221 6.00 9.97 32.67
CA ALA A 221 6.45 10.41 34.00
C ALA A 221 6.97 11.85 34.02
N THR A 222 7.38 12.40 32.87
CA THR A 222 8.17 13.64 32.78
C THR A 222 7.73 14.61 31.68
N THR A 223 6.97 14.16 30.68
CA THR A 223 6.47 15.03 29.60
C THR A 223 5.04 15.53 29.86
N PRO A 224 4.71 16.78 29.49
CA PRO A 224 3.37 17.35 29.63
C PRO A 224 2.27 16.56 28.88
N TYR A 225 1.01 16.73 29.26
CA TYR A 225 -0.08 15.92 28.67
C TYR A 225 -0.30 16.17 27.17
N ASP A 226 -0.35 15.09 26.39
CA ASP A 226 -0.94 15.08 25.05
C ASP A 226 -1.64 13.73 24.82
N PRO A 227 -2.83 13.68 24.16
CA PRO A 227 -3.54 12.43 23.88
C PRO A 227 -2.91 11.58 22.75
N GLY A 228 -1.83 12.05 22.12
CA GLY A 228 -1.06 11.36 21.09
C GLY A 228 -1.42 11.74 19.64
N ALA A 229 -0.67 11.16 18.71
CA ALA A 229 -0.85 11.34 17.28
C ALA A 229 -2.09 10.61 16.74
N GLY A 230 -3.11 11.38 16.36
CA GLY A 230 -4.34 10.90 15.72
C GLY A 230 -5.16 12.05 15.15
N SER A 231 -6.15 11.74 14.29
CA SER A 231 -7.06 12.74 13.69
C SER A 231 -6.37 13.96 13.06
N SER A 232 -5.15 13.76 12.56
CA SER A 232 -4.27 14.80 12.02
C SER A 232 -4.06 16.01 12.95
N ARG A 233 -4.02 15.82 14.28
CA ARG A 233 -3.99 16.92 15.25
C ARG A 233 -2.62 17.54 15.55
N GLY A 234 -1.51 16.81 15.39
CA GLY A 234 -0.18 17.19 15.90
C GLY A 234 0.25 18.62 15.56
N THR A 235 0.44 18.93 14.28
CA THR A 235 0.85 20.29 13.85
C THR A 235 -0.11 21.40 14.31
N MET A 236 -1.42 21.12 14.43
CA MET A 236 -2.42 22.12 14.80
C MET A 236 -2.49 22.39 16.31
N ILE A 237 -2.62 21.32 17.10
CA ILE A 237 -2.97 21.40 18.52
C ILE A 237 -1.70 21.36 19.37
N THR A 238 -0.88 20.32 19.20
CA THR A 238 0.44 20.21 19.85
C THR A 238 1.36 21.34 19.40
N GLY A 239 1.40 21.65 18.09
CA GLY A 239 2.13 22.79 17.56
C GLY A 239 1.62 24.14 18.08
N GLY A 240 0.32 24.23 18.41
CA GLY A 240 -0.26 25.37 19.13
C GLY A 240 0.31 25.51 20.55
N ALA A 241 0.32 24.42 21.34
CA ALA A 241 0.89 24.42 22.69
C ALA A 241 2.38 24.76 22.70
N VAL A 242 3.18 24.14 21.82
CA VAL A 242 4.62 24.42 21.67
C VAL A 242 4.84 25.89 21.32
N ARG A 243 4.07 26.45 20.39
CA ARG A 243 4.16 27.87 20.03
C ARG A 243 3.77 28.78 21.21
N ALA A 244 2.74 28.44 21.98
CA ALA A 244 2.31 29.22 23.14
C ALA A 244 3.41 29.28 24.21
N ALA A 245 3.96 28.13 24.62
CA ALA A 245 5.06 28.06 25.59
C ALA A 245 6.31 28.81 25.08
N SER A 246 6.73 28.54 23.84
CA SER A 246 7.93 29.13 23.23
C SER A 246 7.82 30.64 23.06
N ARG A 247 6.65 31.15 22.65
CA ARG A 247 6.37 32.59 22.52
C ARG A 247 6.43 33.30 23.86
N GLU A 248 5.93 32.68 24.92
CA GLU A 248 5.90 33.28 26.24
C GLU A 248 7.30 33.36 26.85
N ILE A 249 8.06 32.26 26.88
CA ILE A 249 9.44 32.29 27.39
C ILE A 249 10.33 33.24 26.57
N ALA A 250 10.14 33.30 25.24
CA ALA A 250 10.78 34.30 24.40
C ALA A 250 10.40 35.75 24.76
N SER A 251 9.17 35.98 25.23
CA SER A 251 8.70 37.31 25.65
C SER A 251 9.21 37.69 27.04
N ALA A 252 9.26 36.75 27.98
CA ALA A 252 9.93 36.92 29.26
C ALA A 252 11.41 37.30 29.08
N LEU A 253 12.14 36.56 28.22
CA LEU A 253 13.52 36.85 27.86
C LEU A 253 13.69 38.24 27.21
N ARG A 254 12.82 38.64 26.27
CA ARG A 254 12.84 39.98 25.67
C ARG A 254 12.61 41.07 26.70
N ASN A 255 11.63 40.91 27.60
CA ASN A 255 11.33 41.88 28.66
C ASN A 255 12.50 42.04 29.64
N HIS A 256 13.10 40.93 30.08
CA HIS A 256 14.25 40.93 30.99
C HIS A 256 15.50 41.55 30.35
N ALA A 257 15.80 41.17 29.11
CA ALA A 257 16.89 41.77 28.33
C ALA A 257 16.67 43.27 28.07
N ALA A 258 15.43 43.70 27.82
CA ALA A 258 15.08 45.10 27.63
C ALA A 258 15.32 45.94 28.89
N GLY A 259 15.04 45.38 30.08
CA GLY A 259 15.43 45.97 31.36
C GLY A 259 16.94 46.15 31.49
N ALA A 260 17.73 45.12 31.16
CA ALA A 260 19.19 45.18 31.17
C ALA A 260 19.77 46.15 30.11
N PHE A 261 19.09 46.30 28.97
CA PHE A 261 19.50 47.20 27.88
C PHE A 261 18.96 48.63 28.02
N GLY A 262 17.96 48.89 28.85
CA GLY A 262 17.27 50.17 28.95
C GLY A 262 16.51 50.56 27.67
N VAL A 263 15.85 49.61 27.02
CA VAL A 263 15.12 49.81 25.75
C VAL A 263 13.69 49.26 25.81
N ASP A 264 12.90 49.48 24.77
CA ASP A 264 11.59 48.85 24.59
C ASP A 264 11.77 47.33 24.26
N PRO A 265 11.09 46.40 24.96
CA PRO A 265 11.11 44.97 24.64
C PRO A 265 10.79 44.60 23.19
N ALA A 266 9.97 45.40 22.49
CA ALA A 266 9.65 45.19 21.08
C ALA A 266 10.87 45.39 20.16
N THR A 267 11.93 46.08 20.62
CA THR A 267 13.19 46.27 19.88
C THR A 267 14.22 45.17 20.13
N VAL A 268 13.98 44.28 21.10
CA VAL A 268 14.90 43.19 21.42
C VAL A 268 14.66 41.99 20.51
N VAL A 269 15.68 41.64 19.72
CA VAL A 269 15.63 40.49 18.81
C VAL A 269 16.34 39.30 19.45
N LEU A 270 15.68 38.16 19.54
CA LEU A 270 16.33 36.90 19.91
C LEU A 270 16.93 36.27 18.65
N LYS A 271 18.22 35.93 18.67
CA LYS A 271 18.92 35.30 17.54
C LYS A 271 20.19 34.57 17.98
N ALA A 272 20.36 33.33 17.49
CA ALA A 272 21.60 32.55 17.59
C ALA A 272 22.15 32.42 19.03
N GLY A 273 21.27 32.21 20.02
CA GLY A 273 21.65 32.05 21.43
C GLY A 273 21.78 33.36 22.22
N TYR A 274 21.39 34.51 21.65
CA TYR A 274 21.45 35.81 22.31
C TYR A 274 20.15 36.61 22.19
N ALA A 275 19.88 37.47 23.16
CA ALA A 275 19.01 38.64 22.98
C ALA A 275 19.85 39.85 22.58
N CYS A 276 19.44 40.57 21.54
CA CYS A 276 20.23 41.63 20.90
C CYS A 276 19.47 42.96 20.83
N SER A 277 20.18 44.07 21.04
CA SER A 277 19.69 45.45 20.87
C SER A 277 20.83 46.34 20.33
N GLY A 278 20.81 46.59 19.00
CA GLY A 278 21.96 47.14 18.29
C GLY A 278 23.17 46.21 18.38
N ASP A 279 24.35 46.75 18.68
CA ASP A 279 25.59 45.97 18.86
C ASP A 279 25.66 45.25 20.23
N ARG A 280 24.71 45.50 21.14
CA ARG A 280 24.68 44.88 22.47
C ARG A 280 23.95 43.55 22.41
N ARG A 281 24.51 42.53 23.08
CA ARG A 281 23.95 41.18 23.16
C ARG A 281 24.16 40.58 24.55
N ILE A 282 23.21 39.79 25.02
CA ILE A 282 23.31 38.99 26.26
C ILE A 282 22.93 37.54 25.92
N PRO A 283 23.69 36.52 26.36
CA PRO A 283 23.34 35.11 26.14
C PRO A 283 21.97 34.74 26.73
N LEU A 284 21.20 33.89 26.06
CA LEU A 284 19.90 33.44 26.59
C LEU A 284 20.04 32.69 27.93
N GLY A 285 21.13 31.95 28.13
CA GLY A 285 21.40 31.26 29.40
C GLY A 285 21.68 32.21 30.57
N GLU A 286 22.31 33.36 30.32
CA GLU A 286 22.55 34.39 31.35
C GLU A 286 21.25 35.11 31.72
N LEU A 287 20.41 35.39 30.72
CA LEU A 287 19.06 35.93 30.94
C LEU A 287 18.16 34.95 31.67
N ALA A 288 18.19 33.66 31.33
CA ALA A 288 17.46 32.62 32.04
C ALA A 288 17.96 32.50 33.49
N ALA A 289 19.27 32.38 33.72
CA ALA A 289 19.84 32.26 35.07
C ALA A 289 19.55 33.46 35.99
N SER A 290 19.36 34.66 35.42
CA SER A 290 19.07 35.90 36.15
C SER A 290 17.58 36.29 36.17
N HIS A 291 16.70 35.51 35.54
CA HIS A 291 15.26 35.81 35.51
C HIS A 291 14.63 35.56 36.90
N PRO A 292 13.72 36.43 37.41
CA PRO A 292 13.15 36.29 38.75
C PRO A 292 12.36 35.00 39.00
N GLU A 293 11.83 34.38 37.95
CA GLU A 293 11.03 33.14 38.02
C GLU A 293 11.86 31.86 37.84
N SER A 294 13.18 31.97 37.69
CA SER A 294 14.05 30.82 37.46
C SER A 294 14.36 30.04 38.74
N VAL A 295 14.38 28.72 38.61
CA VAL A 295 14.71 27.77 39.68
C VAL A 295 16.00 27.05 39.32
N ASP A 296 16.97 27.04 40.24
CA ASP A 296 18.30 26.45 40.05
C ASP A 296 19.01 26.87 38.73
N GLY A 297 18.77 28.13 38.32
CA GLY A 297 19.34 28.72 37.11
C GLY A 297 18.64 28.32 35.80
N THR A 298 17.49 27.65 35.86
CA THR A 298 16.66 27.28 34.70
C THR A 298 15.37 28.07 34.68
N LEU A 299 15.07 28.70 33.55
CA LEU A 299 13.77 29.32 33.28
C LEU A 299 12.86 28.27 32.59
N CYS A 300 11.69 28.00 33.16
CA CYS A 300 10.72 27.05 32.62
C CYS A 300 9.36 27.73 32.40
N VAL A 301 8.75 27.49 31.24
CA VAL A 301 7.35 27.85 30.96
C VAL A 301 6.60 26.60 30.51
N HIS A 302 5.55 26.23 31.25
CA HIS A 302 4.56 25.22 30.84
C HIS A 302 3.28 25.90 30.36
N ARG A 303 2.72 25.44 29.23
CA ARG A 303 1.43 25.91 28.71
C ARG A 303 0.55 24.76 28.23
N GLU A 304 -0.71 24.87 28.61
CA GLU A 304 -1.83 24.13 28.02
C GLU A 304 -2.43 24.96 26.87
N GLN A 305 -2.65 24.33 25.72
CA GLN A 305 -3.47 24.85 24.64
C GLN A 305 -4.78 24.05 24.59
N VAL A 306 -5.89 24.74 24.79
CA VAL A 306 -7.23 24.25 24.45
C VAL A 306 -7.67 24.94 23.15
N VAL A 307 -8.19 24.17 22.20
CA VAL A 307 -8.73 24.72 20.95
C VAL A 307 -10.14 25.25 21.20
N ASP A 308 -10.38 26.52 20.88
CA ASP A 308 -11.71 27.13 20.85
C ASP A 308 -12.50 26.62 19.62
N ASN A 309 -13.17 25.49 19.83
CA ASN A 309 -14.01 24.77 18.87
C ASN A 309 -14.98 23.86 19.65
N PRO A 310 -16.25 23.68 19.22
CA PRO A 310 -17.17 22.78 19.90
C PRO A 310 -16.65 21.33 19.92
N ILE A 311 -17.00 20.59 20.98
CA ILE A 311 -16.78 19.15 21.06
C ILE A 311 -17.93 18.45 20.31
N VAL A 312 -17.60 17.59 19.36
CA VAL A 312 -18.57 16.81 18.57
C VAL A 312 -18.34 15.31 18.82
N PRO A 313 -19.02 14.70 19.82
CA PRO A 313 -18.79 13.30 20.18
C PRO A 313 -19.15 12.35 19.03
N MET A 314 -18.25 11.43 18.67
CA MET A 314 -18.47 10.45 17.59
C MET A 314 -19.29 9.21 18.01
N THR A 315 -19.84 9.19 19.23
CA THR A 315 -20.55 8.02 19.80
C THR A 315 -21.89 8.38 20.45
N ALA A 316 -22.34 9.64 20.35
CA ALA A 316 -23.63 10.07 20.89
C ALA A 316 -24.80 9.71 19.94
N ALA A 317 -26.03 9.61 20.47
CA ALA A 317 -27.21 9.27 19.68
C ALA A 317 -27.61 10.35 18.66
N ASP A 318 -27.19 11.59 18.91
CA ASP A 318 -27.32 12.80 18.09
C ASP A 318 -25.99 13.19 17.40
N SER A 319 -25.00 12.29 17.38
CA SER A 319 -23.72 12.52 16.70
C SER A 319 -23.89 12.62 15.18
N GLY A 320 -23.08 13.49 14.55
CA GLY A 320 -23.09 13.68 13.09
C GLY A 320 -23.26 15.13 12.63
N VAL A 321 -23.64 16.04 13.51
CA VAL A 321 -23.76 17.49 13.20
C VAL A 321 -22.96 18.32 14.20
N GLY A 322 -22.17 19.26 13.69
CA GLY A 322 -21.34 20.17 14.49
C GLY A 322 -20.00 20.44 13.82
N ASN A 323 -19.35 21.56 14.17
CA ASN A 323 -18.04 21.90 13.60
C ASN A 323 -16.95 20.99 14.21
N LEU A 324 -16.56 19.93 13.49
CA LEU A 324 -15.73 18.86 14.03
C LEU A 324 -14.25 19.25 14.23
N SER A 325 -13.77 20.29 13.53
CA SER A 325 -12.36 20.65 13.48
C SER A 325 -12.20 22.16 13.27
N PRO A 326 -11.16 22.80 13.87
CA PRO A 326 -10.94 24.23 13.69
C PRO A 326 -10.53 24.61 12.27
N ALA A 327 -10.03 23.67 11.46
CA ALA A 327 -9.69 23.90 10.05
C ALA A 327 -9.86 22.62 9.23
N TYR A 328 -9.98 22.78 7.92
CA TYR A 328 -10.14 21.67 6.98
C TYR A 328 -9.14 21.81 5.84
N SER A 329 -8.52 20.70 5.46
CA SER A 329 -7.54 20.61 4.39
C SER A 329 -8.16 19.95 3.19
N PHE A 330 -7.78 20.40 1.99
CA PHE A 330 -8.24 19.84 0.74
C PHE A 330 -7.07 19.28 -0.06
N ALA A 331 -7.31 18.24 -0.85
CA ALA A 331 -6.31 17.69 -1.76
C ALA A 331 -6.95 17.25 -3.07
N ALA A 332 -6.37 17.65 -4.21
CA ALA A 332 -6.73 17.14 -5.53
C ALA A 332 -5.60 16.24 -6.04
N HIS A 333 -5.91 14.97 -6.31
CA HIS A 333 -4.98 14.05 -6.94
C HIS A 333 -5.42 13.81 -8.38
N GLY A 334 -4.55 14.15 -9.32
CA GLY A 334 -4.63 13.71 -10.71
C GLY A 334 -3.71 12.50 -10.93
N VAL A 335 -4.20 11.49 -11.64
CA VAL A 335 -3.48 10.24 -11.88
C VAL A 335 -3.52 9.91 -13.38
N GLU A 336 -2.39 9.47 -13.92
CA GLU A 336 -2.28 8.88 -15.25
C GLU A 336 -1.99 7.38 -15.12
N VAL A 337 -2.70 6.54 -15.87
CA VAL A 337 -2.53 5.07 -15.87
C VAL A 337 -2.39 4.50 -17.28
N GLU A 338 -1.68 3.38 -17.35
CA GLU A 338 -1.76 2.41 -18.44
C GLU A 338 -2.50 1.16 -17.93
N VAL A 339 -3.38 0.59 -18.77
CA VAL A 339 -4.13 -0.63 -18.46
C VAL A 339 -4.02 -1.60 -19.63
N ASP A 340 -3.43 -2.76 -19.37
CA ASP A 340 -3.49 -3.90 -20.28
C ASP A 340 -4.93 -4.44 -20.27
N ARG A 341 -5.59 -4.40 -21.43
CA ARG A 341 -7.00 -4.80 -21.60
C ARG A 341 -7.19 -6.32 -21.69
N GLU A 342 -6.13 -7.07 -21.98
CA GLU A 342 -6.17 -8.54 -22.05
C GLU A 342 -5.93 -9.17 -20.68
N THR A 343 -4.96 -8.67 -19.92
CA THR A 343 -4.63 -9.19 -18.58
C THR A 343 -5.35 -8.48 -17.44
N GLY A 344 -5.83 -7.25 -17.66
CA GLY A 344 -6.34 -6.37 -16.61
C GLY A 344 -5.26 -5.69 -15.77
N GLY A 345 -3.98 -5.84 -16.11
CA GLY A 345 -2.87 -5.23 -15.38
C GLY A 345 -2.92 -3.70 -15.45
N VAL A 346 -2.91 -3.04 -14.29
CA VAL A 346 -2.89 -1.56 -14.17
C VAL A 346 -1.50 -1.10 -13.74
N ARG A 347 -0.95 -0.12 -14.47
CA ARG A 347 0.32 0.54 -14.16
C ARG A 347 0.10 2.04 -14.00
N VAL A 348 0.30 2.56 -12.78
CA VAL A 348 0.26 4.02 -12.55
C VAL A 348 1.52 4.64 -13.14
N LEU A 349 1.35 5.62 -14.04
CA LEU A 349 2.45 6.25 -14.77
C LEU A 349 2.98 7.49 -14.04
N ARG A 350 2.06 8.29 -13.48
CA ARG A 350 2.37 9.55 -12.79
C ARG A 350 1.21 9.92 -11.86
N VAL A 351 1.54 10.58 -10.75
CA VAL A 351 0.56 11.24 -9.88
C VAL A 351 0.94 12.71 -9.69
N VAL A 352 -0.03 13.60 -9.83
CA VAL A 352 0.08 15.01 -9.41
C VAL A 352 -0.80 15.17 -8.18
N ALA A 353 -0.18 15.41 -7.03
CA ALA A 353 -0.84 15.56 -5.74
C ALA A 353 -0.74 17.02 -5.27
N VAL A 354 -1.87 17.74 -5.32
CA VAL A 354 -1.94 19.16 -4.95
C VAL A 354 -2.72 19.32 -3.65
N HIS A 355 -2.14 20.04 -2.69
CA HIS A 355 -2.62 20.14 -1.31
C HIS A 355 -2.84 21.58 -0.85
N ASP A 356 -4.07 21.90 -0.42
CA ASP A 356 -4.36 23.05 0.43
C ASP A 356 -3.90 22.73 1.85
N ALA A 357 -2.67 23.15 2.16
CA ALA A 357 -1.95 22.84 3.40
C ALA A 357 -1.77 24.06 4.32
N GLY A 358 -2.19 25.26 3.87
CA GLY A 358 -1.76 26.52 4.48
C GLY A 358 -0.23 26.61 4.58
N THR A 359 0.27 27.16 5.69
CA THR A 359 1.71 27.31 5.91
C THR A 359 2.40 25.97 6.16
N VAL A 360 3.23 25.53 5.21
CA VAL A 360 4.01 24.28 5.34
C VAL A 360 5.25 24.51 6.21
N ILE A 361 5.19 24.06 7.48
CA ILE A 361 6.30 24.20 8.45
C ILE A 361 7.57 23.46 8.02
N ASN A 362 7.42 22.22 7.53
CA ASN A 362 8.55 21.39 7.10
C ASN A 362 8.30 20.87 5.66
N PRO A 363 8.81 21.55 4.62
CA PRO A 363 8.57 21.15 3.22
C PRO A 363 9.05 19.74 2.87
N VAL A 364 10.15 19.28 3.47
CA VAL A 364 10.72 17.94 3.22
C VAL A 364 9.85 16.86 3.85
N GLY A 365 9.52 17.01 5.14
CA GLY A 365 8.61 16.10 5.85
C GLY A 365 7.22 16.09 5.23
N ALA A 366 6.70 17.25 4.84
CA ALA A 366 5.41 17.39 4.16
C ALA A 366 5.39 16.65 2.81
N ARG A 367 6.43 16.82 1.99
CA ARG A 367 6.56 16.07 0.74
C ARG A 367 6.63 14.56 0.99
N GLY A 368 7.35 14.12 2.01
CA GLY A 368 7.40 12.71 2.44
C GLY A 368 6.02 12.17 2.84
N GLN A 369 5.26 12.93 3.62
CA GLN A 369 3.89 12.58 4.01
C GLN A 369 2.96 12.43 2.81
N VAL A 370 3.05 13.31 1.81
CA VAL A 370 2.24 13.22 0.58
C VAL A 370 2.63 11.98 -0.24
N VAL A 371 3.92 11.78 -0.51
CA VAL A 371 4.40 10.61 -1.28
C VAL A 371 3.98 9.29 -0.61
N GLY A 372 4.16 9.17 0.71
CA GLY A 372 3.72 7.99 1.46
C GLY A 372 2.20 7.78 1.47
N GLY A 373 1.42 8.87 1.50
CA GLY A 373 -0.04 8.82 1.37
C GLY A 373 -0.49 8.34 -0.01
N VAL A 374 0.14 8.82 -1.08
CA VAL A 374 -0.13 8.38 -2.46
C VAL A 374 0.20 6.90 -2.63
N VAL A 375 1.38 6.43 -2.21
CA VAL A 375 1.75 5.01 -2.38
C VAL A 375 0.81 4.09 -1.60
N MET A 376 0.47 4.43 -0.35
CA MET A 376 -0.54 3.71 0.44
C MET A 376 -1.94 3.73 -0.23
N GLY A 377 -2.26 4.82 -0.92
CA GLY A 377 -3.51 4.95 -1.68
C GLY A 377 -3.56 4.08 -2.94
N ILE A 378 -2.42 3.91 -3.62
CA ILE A 378 -2.27 3.00 -4.75
C ILE A 378 -2.40 1.54 -4.29
N GLY A 379 -1.84 1.20 -3.13
CA GLY A 379 -1.99 -0.13 -2.53
C GLY A 379 -3.44 -0.49 -2.24
N ALA A 380 -4.15 0.39 -1.53
CA ALA A 380 -5.59 0.26 -1.32
C ALA A 380 -6.41 0.26 -2.63
N ALA A 381 -5.93 0.93 -3.68
CA ALA A 381 -6.58 0.98 -4.99
C ALA A 381 -6.42 -0.31 -5.79
N LEU A 382 -5.24 -0.97 -5.78
CA LEU A 382 -4.88 -1.99 -6.76
C LEU A 382 -4.60 -3.40 -6.19
N GLY A 383 -4.23 -3.55 -4.91
CA GLY A 383 -3.76 -4.85 -4.40
C GLY A 383 -4.09 -5.22 -2.95
N GLU A 384 -4.25 -4.27 -2.04
CA GLU A 384 -4.36 -4.56 -0.61
C GLU A 384 -5.78 -5.01 -0.20
N GLU A 385 -5.98 -6.31 -0.01
CA GLU A 385 -7.24 -6.88 0.50
C GLU A 385 -7.01 -7.90 1.63
N LEU A 386 -7.76 -7.78 2.73
CA LEU A 386 -7.81 -8.79 3.80
C LEU A 386 -8.92 -9.82 3.50
N ILE A 387 -8.53 -10.95 2.92
CA ILE A 387 -9.47 -12.02 2.52
C ILE A 387 -9.73 -12.96 3.71
N TYR A 388 -11.00 -13.32 3.91
CA TYR A 388 -11.45 -14.23 4.97
C TYR A 388 -12.24 -15.42 4.41
N GLU A 389 -11.79 -16.64 4.70
CA GLU A 389 -12.49 -17.89 4.38
C GLU A 389 -12.98 -18.58 5.66
N ALA A 390 -14.28 -18.90 5.74
CA ALA A 390 -14.90 -19.54 6.91
C ALA A 390 -14.51 -18.88 8.27
N GLY A 391 -14.43 -17.55 8.28
CA GLY A 391 -14.05 -16.73 9.44
C GLY A 391 -12.54 -16.60 9.70
N ARG A 392 -11.68 -17.27 8.93
CA ARG A 392 -10.22 -17.22 9.09
C ARG A 392 -9.59 -16.27 8.07
N PRO A 393 -8.67 -15.37 8.44
CA PRO A 393 -7.90 -14.61 7.46
C PRO A 393 -6.99 -15.58 6.69
N VAL A 394 -6.91 -15.43 5.36
CA VAL A 394 -6.01 -16.22 4.51
C VAL A 394 -4.83 -15.41 4.01
N THR A 395 -5.02 -14.11 3.74
CA THR A 395 -3.96 -13.15 3.43
C THR A 395 -3.22 -12.76 4.72
N THR A 396 -2.30 -13.61 5.16
CA THR A 396 -1.63 -13.50 6.48
C THR A 396 -0.12 -13.28 6.39
N SER A 397 0.41 -13.13 5.18
CA SER A 397 1.82 -12.81 4.91
C SER A 397 1.92 -11.71 3.85
N TYR A 398 3.06 -11.04 3.76
CA TYR A 398 3.35 -10.07 2.69
C TYR A 398 3.54 -10.70 1.29
N VAL A 399 3.44 -12.03 1.17
CA VAL A 399 3.33 -12.70 -0.13
C VAL A 399 1.87 -12.69 -0.61
N ASP A 400 0.92 -12.82 0.33
CA ASP A 400 -0.51 -12.95 0.04
C ASP A 400 -1.24 -11.59 0.13
N TYR A 401 -0.76 -10.67 0.98
CA TYR A 401 -1.26 -9.31 1.12
C TYR A 401 -0.41 -8.37 0.25
N ALA A 402 -0.93 -8.01 -0.91
CA ALA A 402 -0.19 -7.34 -1.98
C ALA A 402 0.02 -5.82 -1.72
N MET A 403 0.85 -5.51 -0.73
CA MET A 403 1.32 -4.14 -0.49
C MET A 403 2.22 -3.65 -1.66
N PRO A 404 2.19 -2.36 -2.00
CA PRO A 404 3.10 -1.75 -2.96
C PRO A 404 4.57 -1.97 -2.60
N ARG A 405 5.38 -2.32 -3.61
CA ARG A 405 6.84 -2.41 -3.54
C ARG A 405 7.45 -1.17 -4.17
N ALA A 406 8.77 -1.01 -4.05
CA ALA A 406 9.48 0.15 -4.60
C ALA A 406 9.27 0.35 -6.12
N HIS A 407 9.03 -0.71 -6.89
CA HIS A 407 8.76 -0.61 -8.33
C HIS A 407 7.31 -0.22 -8.68
N ASP A 408 6.38 -0.30 -7.72
CA ASP A 408 4.97 0.07 -7.91
C ASP A 408 4.74 1.56 -7.59
N ALA A 409 5.74 2.24 -7.03
CA ALA A 409 5.68 3.66 -6.69
C ALA A 409 5.94 4.52 -7.93
N PRO A 410 4.95 5.26 -8.45
CA PRO A 410 5.13 6.14 -9.60
C PRO A 410 5.87 7.43 -9.21
N PRO A 411 6.36 8.21 -10.19
CA PRO A 411 6.69 9.60 -9.98
C PRO A 411 5.49 10.38 -9.41
N VAL A 412 5.67 10.94 -8.20
CA VAL A 412 4.69 11.81 -7.54
C VAL A 412 5.19 13.25 -7.55
N GLU A 413 4.50 14.11 -8.30
CA GLU A 413 4.69 15.56 -8.24
C GLU A 413 3.82 16.11 -7.11
N VAL A 414 4.46 16.61 -6.05
CA VAL A 414 3.80 17.18 -4.87
C VAL A 414 3.83 18.69 -4.96
N ILE A 415 2.65 19.32 -4.82
CA ILE A 415 2.49 20.77 -4.86
C ILE A 415 1.66 21.21 -3.66
N PHE A 416 2.12 22.23 -2.96
CA PHE A 416 1.38 22.87 -1.88
C PHE A 416 0.82 24.21 -2.39
N VAL A 417 -0.44 24.47 -2.09
CA VAL A 417 -1.17 25.67 -2.49
C VAL A 417 -1.95 26.24 -1.30
N GLY A 418 -2.50 27.43 -1.48
CA GLY A 418 -3.39 28.08 -0.53
C GLY A 418 -2.71 28.93 0.54
N GLU A 419 -3.55 29.68 1.24
CA GLU A 419 -3.13 30.71 2.20
C GLU A 419 -3.09 30.22 3.65
N ALA A 420 -2.41 30.99 4.50
CA ALA A 420 -2.31 30.75 5.93
C ALA A 420 -3.71 30.63 6.59
N SER A 421 -3.96 29.50 7.26
CA SER A 421 -5.20 29.31 8.03
C SER A 421 -5.26 30.29 9.21
N PRO A 422 -6.43 30.86 9.56
CA PRO A 422 -6.57 31.69 10.76
C PRO A 422 -6.47 30.91 12.07
N LYS A 423 -6.38 29.57 12.05
CA LYS A 423 -6.54 28.71 13.25
C LYS A 423 -5.30 27.88 13.62
N GLY A 424 -4.36 27.65 12.71
CA GLY A 424 -3.13 26.86 12.99
C GLY A 424 -1.92 27.71 13.38
N PRO A 425 -0.87 27.13 13.98
CA PRO A 425 0.38 27.84 14.26
C PRO A 425 1.01 28.31 12.95
N TYR A 426 1.33 29.61 12.87
CA TYR A 426 1.77 30.31 11.65
C TYR A 426 0.83 30.15 10.44
N GLY A 427 -0.41 29.68 10.66
CA GLY A 427 -1.39 29.36 9.63
C GLY A 427 -1.18 28.02 8.90
N ALA A 428 -0.48 27.07 9.51
CA ALA A 428 -0.46 25.68 9.04
C ALA A 428 -1.87 25.06 9.05
N LYS A 429 -2.09 24.08 8.16
CA LYS A 429 -3.15 23.05 8.26
C LYS A 429 -2.49 21.66 8.29
N SER A 430 -3.29 20.63 8.51
CA SER A 430 -2.78 19.26 8.57
C SER A 430 -2.83 18.56 7.21
N ILE A 431 -1.82 17.75 6.89
CA ILE A 431 -1.63 17.16 5.55
C ILE A 431 -1.61 15.63 5.51
N ALA A 432 -1.39 14.96 6.65
CA ALA A 432 -1.07 13.54 6.67
C ALA A 432 -2.21 12.67 6.12
N GLU A 433 -3.41 12.74 6.67
CA GLU A 433 -4.49 11.83 6.28
C GLU A 433 -5.11 12.15 4.90
N VAL A 434 -5.23 13.44 4.56
CA VAL A 434 -5.81 13.87 3.27
C VAL A 434 -4.97 13.41 2.07
N ALA A 435 -3.66 13.19 2.23
CA ALA A 435 -2.77 12.62 1.21
C ALA A 435 -3.05 11.17 0.83
N LEU A 436 -3.85 10.43 1.61
CA LEU A 436 -4.32 9.10 1.22
C LEU A 436 -5.61 9.17 0.38
N MET A 437 -6.55 10.00 0.84
CA MET A 437 -7.98 9.87 0.56
C MET A 437 -8.39 9.91 -0.92
N PRO A 438 -7.91 10.84 -1.76
CA PRO A 438 -8.39 10.94 -3.14
C PRO A 438 -7.72 9.90 -4.07
N THR A 439 -6.56 9.35 -3.70
CA THR A 439 -5.73 8.53 -4.60
C THR A 439 -6.48 7.35 -5.21
N ALA A 440 -7.18 6.55 -4.40
CA ALA A 440 -7.86 5.36 -4.91
C ALA A 440 -9.03 5.68 -5.85
N ALA A 441 -9.68 6.84 -5.65
CA ALA A 441 -10.73 7.30 -6.55
C ALA A 441 -10.16 7.86 -7.85
N ALA A 442 -9.06 8.62 -7.78
CA ALA A 442 -8.39 9.13 -8.99
C ALA A 442 -7.86 7.98 -9.86
N VAL A 443 -7.30 6.92 -9.25
CA VAL A 443 -6.92 5.67 -9.93
C VAL A 443 -8.15 5.00 -10.58
N ALA A 444 -9.28 4.89 -9.87
CA ALA A 444 -10.51 4.29 -10.41
C ALA A 444 -11.08 5.07 -11.61
N ASN A 445 -11.09 6.39 -11.51
CA ASN A 445 -11.51 7.30 -12.58
C ASN A 445 -10.57 7.18 -13.79
N ALA A 446 -9.26 7.06 -13.57
CA ALA A 446 -8.26 6.86 -14.63
C ALA A 446 -8.41 5.50 -15.33
N VAL A 447 -8.66 4.42 -14.58
CA VAL A 447 -8.92 3.08 -15.14
C VAL A 447 -10.24 3.04 -15.94
N ALA A 448 -11.29 3.67 -15.42
CA ALA A 448 -12.57 3.78 -16.11
C ALA A 448 -12.44 4.55 -17.43
N HIS A 449 -11.73 5.68 -17.43
CA HIS A 449 -11.41 6.43 -18.64
C HIS A 449 -10.52 5.63 -19.61
N ALA A 450 -9.52 4.89 -19.12
CA ALA A 450 -8.63 4.09 -19.97
C ALA A 450 -9.33 2.94 -20.72
N THR A 451 -10.40 2.38 -20.15
CA THR A 451 -10.94 1.08 -20.56
C THR A 451 -12.45 1.03 -20.82
N GLY A 452 -13.21 1.96 -20.26
CA GLY A 452 -14.67 1.90 -20.12
C GLY A 452 -15.16 1.10 -18.89
N ALA A 453 -14.29 0.39 -18.16
CA ALA A 453 -14.67 -0.47 -17.04
C ALA A 453 -14.76 0.30 -15.71
N ARG A 454 -15.97 0.56 -15.23
CA ARG A 454 -16.23 1.20 -13.93
C ARG A 454 -16.26 0.19 -12.78
N ILE A 455 -15.10 -0.05 -12.15
CA ILE A 455 -14.97 -0.96 -11.00
C ILE A 455 -15.35 -0.24 -9.70
N ARG A 456 -16.48 -0.62 -9.09
CA ARG A 456 -17.02 0.02 -7.86
C ARG A 456 -16.63 -0.71 -6.55
N SER A 457 -15.64 -1.59 -6.58
CA SER A 457 -15.15 -2.33 -5.40
C SER A 457 -13.63 -2.41 -5.39
N LEU A 458 -12.99 -1.85 -4.36
CA LEU A 458 -11.55 -1.96 -4.15
C LEU A 458 -11.16 -3.32 -3.55
N PRO A 459 -9.93 -3.82 -3.80
CA PRO A 459 -8.99 -3.31 -4.81
C PRO A 459 -9.50 -3.57 -6.24
N ILE A 460 -9.06 -2.74 -7.19
CA ILE A 460 -9.30 -2.87 -8.63
C ILE A 460 -8.36 -3.94 -9.19
N SER A 461 -8.59 -5.19 -8.80
CA SER A 461 -7.77 -6.32 -9.19
C SER A 461 -7.93 -6.65 -10.69
N PRO A 462 -6.89 -7.21 -11.35
CA PRO A 462 -6.93 -7.48 -12.79
C PRO A 462 -8.10 -8.35 -13.25
N ASP A 463 -8.50 -9.32 -12.43
CA ASP A 463 -9.63 -10.20 -12.71
C ASP A 463 -10.97 -9.42 -12.78
N LYS A 464 -11.16 -8.38 -11.96
CA LYS A 464 -12.36 -7.52 -12.00
C LYS A 464 -12.40 -6.70 -13.27
N ILE A 465 -11.25 -6.21 -13.75
CA ILE A 465 -11.14 -5.49 -15.03
C ILE A 465 -11.48 -6.43 -16.20
N VAL A 466 -10.84 -7.59 -16.29
CA VAL A 466 -11.09 -8.57 -17.37
C VAL A 466 -12.54 -9.05 -17.37
N GLN A 467 -13.13 -9.34 -16.20
CA GLN A 467 -14.54 -9.71 -16.07
C GLN A 467 -15.49 -8.61 -16.55
N THR A 468 -15.15 -7.33 -16.31
CA THR A 468 -15.98 -6.18 -16.71
C THR A 468 -15.83 -5.84 -18.19
N LEU A 469 -14.66 -6.10 -18.79
CA LEU A 469 -14.40 -5.90 -20.22
C LEU A 469 -14.90 -7.05 -21.11
N SER A 470 -15.21 -8.22 -20.52
CA SER A 470 -15.69 -9.39 -21.27
C SER A 470 -17.14 -9.19 -21.74
N PRO A 471 -17.44 -9.27 -23.06
CA PRO A 471 -18.77 -8.99 -23.60
C PRO A 471 -19.83 -10.03 -23.22
N GLU A 472 -19.43 -11.22 -22.76
CA GLU A 472 -20.31 -12.19 -22.11
C GLU A 472 -19.99 -12.23 -20.62
N GLY A 473 -20.93 -11.80 -19.78
CA GLY A 473 -20.78 -11.77 -18.32
C GLY A 473 -20.32 -13.13 -17.78
N GLY A 474 -19.08 -13.17 -17.29
CA GLY A 474 -18.20 -14.33 -17.10
C GLY A 474 -18.83 -15.71 -17.05
N HIS A 475 -19.26 -16.27 -18.19
CA HIS A 475 -19.63 -17.67 -18.28
C HIS A 475 -18.38 -18.50 -18.61
N VAL A 476 -17.71 -19.05 -17.60
CA VAL A 476 -16.76 -20.16 -17.82
C VAL A 476 -17.58 -21.28 -18.46
N PRO A 477 -17.35 -21.68 -19.73
CA PRO A 477 -18.29 -22.54 -20.42
C PRO A 477 -18.43 -23.87 -19.67
N SER A 478 -19.68 -24.26 -19.39
CA SER A 478 -20.03 -25.60 -18.93
C SER A 478 -19.63 -26.60 -20.03
N ARG A 479 -18.39 -27.10 -19.94
CA ARG A 479 -17.83 -28.01 -20.94
C ARG A 479 -18.52 -29.35 -20.83
N THR A 480 -19.45 -29.60 -21.75
CA THR A 480 -20.22 -30.84 -21.82
C THR A 480 -19.31 -32.03 -22.10
N LEU A 481 -19.75 -33.24 -21.74
CA LEU A 481 -19.01 -34.50 -22.00
C LEU A 481 -18.59 -34.63 -23.48
N TRP A 482 -19.43 -34.14 -24.40
CA TRP A 482 -19.24 -34.18 -25.84
C TRP A 482 -18.14 -33.24 -26.36
N SER A 483 -17.74 -32.23 -25.57
CA SER A 483 -16.66 -31.30 -25.97
C SER A 483 -15.25 -31.91 -25.92
N ARG A 484 -15.07 -33.03 -25.20
CA ARG A 484 -13.81 -33.79 -25.07
C ARG A 484 -14.10 -35.28 -24.85
N PRO A 485 -14.54 -36.01 -25.90
CA PRO A 485 -14.88 -37.44 -25.78
C PRO A 485 -13.67 -38.30 -25.38
N ASP A 486 -12.46 -37.84 -25.69
CA ASP A 486 -11.18 -38.42 -25.27
C ASP A 486 -10.94 -38.38 -23.74
N ARG A 487 -11.78 -37.69 -22.95
CA ARG A 487 -11.57 -37.45 -21.51
C ARG A 487 -12.84 -37.55 -20.65
N TRP A 488 -13.87 -38.24 -21.14
CA TRP A 488 -15.19 -38.36 -20.49
C TRP A 488 -15.12 -38.73 -18.99
N TRP A 489 -14.17 -39.59 -18.61
CA TRP A 489 -13.95 -40.02 -17.22
C TRP A 489 -13.59 -38.87 -16.27
N SER A 490 -12.93 -37.82 -16.77
CA SER A 490 -12.49 -36.69 -15.94
C SER A 490 -13.69 -35.84 -15.50
N GLU A 491 -14.65 -35.65 -16.40
CA GLU A 491 -15.90 -34.94 -16.11
C GLU A 491 -16.83 -35.80 -15.24
N ALA A 492 -16.91 -37.11 -15.49
CA ALA A 492 -17.63 -38.05 -14.62
C ALA A 492 -17.09 -38.04 -13.17
N VAL A 493 -15.76 -38.07 -12.99
CA VAL A 493 -15.14 -37.99 -11.66
C VAL A 493 -15.39 -36.63 -11.00
N ARG A 494 -15.38 -35.52 -11.74
CA ARG A 494 -15.74 -34.20 -11.21
C ARG A 494 -17.17 -34.13 -10.69
N ARG A 495 -18.13 -34.67 -11.44
CA ARG A 495 -19.55 -34.73 -11.04
C ARG A 495 -19.78 -35.67 -9.86
N ALA A 496 -19.04 -36.78 -9.78
CA ALA A 496 -19.13 -37.72 -8.66
C ALA A 496 -18.41 -37.23 -7.38
N TYR A 497 -17.45 -36.31 -7.49
CA TYR A 497 -16.69 -35.78 -6.36
C TYR A 497 -17.56 -35.09 -5.27
N PRO A 498 -18.48 -34.15 -5.59
CA PRO A 498 -19.41 -33.59 -4.62
C PRO A 498 -20.45 -34.60 -4.12
N LEU A 499 -20.73 -35.66 -4.90
CA LEU A 499 -21.65 -36.75 -4.54
C LEU A 499 -21.04 -37.81 -3.61
N GLY A 500 -19.89 -37.53 -2.97
CA GLY A 500 -19.30 -38.36 -1.92
C GLY A 500 -18.13 -39.25 -2.34
N LEU A 501 -17.75 -39.30 -3.63
CA LEU A 501 -16.58 -40.07 -4.10
C LEU A 501 -15.30 -39.72 -3.34
N HIS A 502 -15.15 -38.46 -2.90
CA HIS A 502 -14.04 -38.04 -2.05
C HIS A 502 -13.97 -38.82 -0.72
N GLN A 503 -15.09 -39.01 -0.03
CA GLN A 503 -15.13 -39.66 1.27
C GLN A 503 -14.75 -41.15 1.17
N MET A 504 -15.17 -41.81 0.09
CA MET A 504 -14.79 -43.18 -0.22
C MET A 504 -13.26 -43.31 -0.44
N LEU A 505 -12.71 -42.46 -1.32
CA LEU A 505 -11.27 -42.43 -1.61
C LEU A 505 -10.42 -42.01 -0.41
N HIS A 506 -10.97 -41.22 0.51
CA HIS A 506 -10.32 -40.84 1.76
C HIS A 506 -10.30 -41.99 2.79
N ARG A 507 -11.40 -42.75 2.90
CA ARG A 507 -11.49 -43.93 3.78
C ARG A 507 -10.56 -45.07 3.35
N TRP A 508 -10.32 -45.24 2.05
CA TRP A 508 -9.36 -46.21 1.50
C TRP A 508 -7.94 -45.63 1.31
N GLY A 509 -7.52 -44.77 2.25
CA GLY A 509 -6.37 -43.87 2.11
C GLY A 509 -5.06 -44.49 1.59
N ALA A 510 -4.72 -44.12 0.35
CA ALA A 510 -3.36 -43.91 -0.15
C ALA A 510 -2.34 -45.09 -0.13
N GLY A 511 -2.78 -46.32 -0.39
CA GLY A 511 -1.91 -47.40 -0.85
C GLY A 511 -0.98 -48.03 0.21
N PRO A 512 -0.04 -48.91 -0.19
CA PRO A 512 0.83 -49.61 0.73
C PRO A 512 1.77 -48.66 1.50
N PRO A 513 2.25 -49.05 2.69
CA PRO A 513 3.12 -48.22 3.52
C PRO A 513 4.36 -47.75 2.76
N LYS A 514 4.83 -46.54 3.09
CA LYS A 514 6.06 -45.99 2.52
C LYS A 514 7.24 -46.93 2.83
N PRO A 515 8.20 -47.11 1.89
CA PRO A 515 9.41 -47.87 2.18
C PRO A 515 10.18 -47.26 3.36
N PRO A 516 10.95 -48.08 4.11
CA PRO A 516 11.71 -47.61 5.26
C PRO A 516 12.70 -46.50 4.87
N ARG A 517 12.93 -45.57 5.79
CA ARG A 517 13.96 -44.54 5.66
C ARG A 517 15.34 -45.22 5.69
N SER A 518 16.25 -44.84 4.79
CA SER A 518 17.65 -45.24 4.87
C SER A 518 18.40 -44.27 5.78
N ASP A 519 18.96 -44.78 6.88
CA ASP A 519 19.78 -43.98 7.81
C ASP A 519 21.22 -43.72 7.31
N GLU A 520 21.60 -44.29 6.15
CA GLU A 520 22.87 -43.95 5.51
C GLU A 520 22.83 -42.50 4.97
N GLY A 521 23.56 -41.61 5.65
CA GLY A 521 23.81 -40.24 5.17
C GLY A 521 24.75 -40.17 3.95
N ILE A 522 24.91 -38.97 3.39
CA ILE A 522 25.84 -38.73 2.28
C ILE A 522 27.28 -39.01 2.75
N ARG A 523 27.96 -39.96 2.10
CA ARG A 523 29.36 -40.32 2.37
C ARG A 523 30.34 -39.59 1.44
N SER A 524 29.91 -39.19 0.24
CA SER A 524 30.77 -38.51 -0.74
C SER A 524 30.01 -37.58 -1.68
N VAL A 525 30.72 -36.55 -2.18
CA VAL A 525 30.24 -35.63 -3.22
C VAL A 525 31.31 -35.49 -4.30
N LEU A 526 31.02 -36.04 -5.49
CA LEU A 526 31.88 -35.97 -6.67
C LEU A 526 31.59 -34.67 -7.44
N ARG A 527 32.64 -33.97 -7.88
CA ARG A 527 32.55 -32.68 -8.60
C ARG A 527 33.25 -32.74 -9.97
N PRO A 528 32.68 -33.48 -10.94
CA PRO A 528 33.21 -33.56 -12.31
C PRO A 528 33.24 -32.20 -13.02
N LYS A 529 34.24 -32.00 -13.90
CA LYS A 529 34.41 -30.76 -14.69
C LYS A 529 33.67 -30.76 -16.04
N HIS A 530 33.13 -31.90 -16.46
CA HIS A 530 32.39 -32.07 -17.72
C HIS A 530 31.41 -33.25 -17.63
N SER A 531 30.32 -33.22 -18.42
CA SER A 531 29.22 -34.18 -18.32
C SER A 531 29.66 -35.64 -18.55
N GLY A 532 30.63 -35.89 -19.43
CA GLY A 532 31.20 -37.23 -19.63
C GLY A 532 31.83 -37.85 -18.37
N ALA A 533 32.48 -37.05 -17.52
CA ALA A 533 32.97 -37.51 -16.23
C ALA A 533 31.84 -37.67 -15.20
N ALA A 534 30.79 -36.84 -15.27
CA ALA A 534 29.60 -37.01 -14.45
C ALA A 534 28.87 -38.32 -14.77
N LEU A 535 28.73 -38.68 -16.05
CA LEU A 535 28.13 -39.95 -16.47
C LEU A 535 28.93 -41.16 -15.98
N LYS A 536 30.27 -41.13 -16.05
CA LYS A 536 31.14 -42.18 -15.47
C LYS A 536 30.97 -42.29 -13.95
N ALA A 537 30.92 -41.17 -13.24
CA ALA A 537 30.68 -41.14 -11.79
C ALA A 537 29.30 -41.70 -11.42
N LEU A 538 28.26 -41.38 -12.20
CA LEU A 538 26.90 -41.91 -12.02
C LEU A 538 26.81 -43.41 -12.38
N ALA A 539 27.61 -43.89 -13.33
CA ALA A 539 27.70 -45.32 -13.67
C ALA A 539 28.45 -46.14 -12.61
N SER A 540 29.48 -45.56 -11.96
CA SER A 540 30.34 -46.27 -11.00
C SER A 540 29.64 -46.72 -9.71
N SER A 541 28.42 -46.26 -9.43
CA SER A 541 27.63 -46.73 -8.30
C SER A 541 26.13 -46.62 -8.54
N SER A 542 25.40 -47.71 -8.27
CA SER A 542 23.93 -47.74 -8.30
C SER A 542 23.28 -46.78 -7.27
N SER A 543 24.04 -46.37 -6.25
CA SER A 543 23.62 -45.43 -5.21
C SER A 543 24.03 -43.97 -5.47
N ALA A 544 24.78 -43.69 -6.54
CA ALA A 544 25.09 -42.33 -6.96
C ALA A 544 23.85 -41.59 -7.51
N ARG A 545 23.70 -40.30 -7.21
CA ARG A 545 22.62 -39.45 -7.75
C ARG A 545 23.15 -38.09 -8.22
N PRO A 546 22.65 -37.54 -9.34
CA PRO A 546 23.02 -36.21 -9.80
C PRO A 546 22.40 -35.14 -8.89
N ALA A 547 23.11 -34.01 -8.72
CA ALA A 547 22.61 -32.81 -8.05
C ALA A 547 23.03 -31.56 -8.83
N GLY A 548 22.08 -30.68 -9.12
CA GLY A 548 22.30 -29.42 -9.84
C GLY A 548 21.18 -28.41 -9.55
N GLY A 549 21.43 -27.13 -9.80
CA GLY A 549 20.52 -26.04 -9.42
C GLY A 549 20.09 -26.13 -7.95
N THR A 550 18.81 -25.88 -7.68
CA THR A 550 18.18 -25.90 -6.34
C THR A 550 17.81 -27.31 -5.81
N THR A 551 18.67 -28.32 -6.02
CA THR A 551 18.42 -29.69 -5.53
C THR A 551 18.47 -29.74 -3.98
N ASP A 552 17.29 -29.70 -3.35
CA ASP A 552 17.14 -29.79 -1.89
C ASP A 552 17.22 -31.24 -1.38
N ILE A 553 18.34 -31.55 -0.73
CA ILE A 553 18.67 -32.85 -0.13
C ILE A 553 17.78 -33.15 1.10
N LEU A 554 17.43 -32.15 1.90
CA LEU A 554 16.63 -32.32 3.12
C LEU A 554 15.18 -32.67 2.75
N ALA A 555 14.61 -31.96 1.77
CA ALA A 555 13.30 -32.31 1.23
C ALA A 555 13.26 -33.72 0.61
N LEU A 556 14.34 -34.17 -0.05
CA LEU A 556 14.43 -35.54 -0.59
C LEU A 556 14.50 -36.60 0.52
N ARG A 557 15.30 -36.37 1.56
CA ARG A 557 15.40 -37.22 2.76
C ARG A 557 14.04 -37.37 3.44
N ASP A 558 13.38 -36.26 3.75
CA ASP A 558 12.13 -36.25 4.53
C ASP A 558 10.97 -36.89 3.77
N GLN A 559 11.04 -36.90 2.44
CA GLN A 559 10.06 -37.53 1.55
C GLN A 559 10.28 -39.04 1.38
N GLY A 560 11.37 -39.61 1.91
CA GLY A 560 11.64 -41.06 1.87
C GLY A 560 12.38 -41.54 0.62
N PHE A 561 13.03 -40.64 -0.13
CA PHE A 561 13.93 -41.02 -1.23
C PHE A 561 15.33 -41.43 -0.75
N GLY A 562 15.59 -41.35 0.56
CA GLY A 562 16.90 -41.53 1.17
C GLY A 562 17.83 -40.35 0.94
N ALA A 563 18.90 -40.29 1.73
CA ALA A 563 20.09 -39.54 1.35
C ALA A 563 20.97 -40.49 0.52
N PRO A 564 21.28 -40.21 -0.75
CA PRO A 564 22.17 -41.08 -1.51
C PRO A 564 23.59 -41.00 -0.92
N PRO A 565 24.27 -42.12 -0.66
CA PRO A 565 25.62 -42.09 -0.08
C PRO A 565 26.66 -41.43 -1.00
N CYS A 566 26.36 -41.25 -2.29
CA CYS A 566 27.19 -40.49 -3.23
C CYS A 566 26.33 -39.48 -4.04
N LEU A 567 26.71 -38.21 -4.01
CA LEU A 567 26.17 -37.19 -4.92
C LEU A 567 27.16 -36.86 -6.04
N VAL A 568 26.65 -36.59 -7.24
CA VAL A 568 27.44 -36.12 -8.39
C VAL A 568 26.97 -34.71 -8.75
N SER A 569 27.78 -33.72 -8.41
CA SER A 569 27.46 -32.31 -8.63
C SER A 569 27.64 -31.93 -10.10
N LEU A 570 26.60 -31.37 -10.71
CA LEU A 570 26.57 -30.96 -12.11
C LEU A 570 27.02 -29.51 -12.33
N SER A 571 27.07 -28.67 -11.29
CA SER A 571 27.42 -27.24 -11.40
C SER A 571 28.87 -26.99 -11.84
N GLY A 572 29.75 -27.99 -11.77
CA GLY A 572 31.11 -27.92 -12.30
C GLY A 572 31.25 -28.31 -13.79
N CYS A 573 30.20 -28.83 -14.42
CA CYS A 573 30.25 -29.37 -15.78
C CYS A 573 30.03 -28.27 -16.83
N ARG A 574 31.13 -27.63 -17.27
CA ARG A 574 31.10 -26.45 -18.14
C ARG A 574 30.33 -26.66 -19.44
N ASP A 575 30.38 -27.87 -19.99
CA ASP A 575 29.71 -28.29 -21.23
C ASP A 575 28.17 -28.39 -21.11
N ILE A 576 27.62 -28.25 -19.91
CA ILE A 576 26.17 -28.21 -19.68
C ILE A 576 25.72 -26.99 -18.84
N THR A 577 26.60 -26.08 -18.45
CA THR A 577 26.25 -24.84 -17.72
C THR A 577 26.24 -23.58 -18.59
N GLY A 578 26.71 -23.68 -19.83
CA GLY A 578 26.76 -22.57 -20.79
C GLY A 578 25.59 -22.54 -21.79
N VAL A 579 25.55 -21.46 -22.55
CA VAL A 579 24.80 -21.32 -23.81
C VAL A 579 25.84 -21.13 -24.92
N ALA A 580 25.62 -21.76 -26.08
CA ALA A 580 26.50 -21.70 -27.23
C ALA A 580 25.69 -21.80 -28.53
N GLU A 581 26.33 -21.53 -29.66
CA GLU A 581 25.80 -21.78 -31.01
C GLU A 581 26.53 -23.01 -31.59
N ASP A 582 25.84 -23.85 -32.36
CA ASP A 582 26.46 -24.97 -33.08
C ASP A 582 26.92 -24.60 -34.49
N ASP A 583 27.59 -25.53 -35.18
CA ASP A 583 28.15 -25.31 -36.53
C ASP A 583 27.08 -25.03 -37.62
N GLU A 584 25.79 -25.25 -37.31
CA GLU A 584 24.65 -24.99 -38.19
C GLU A 584 23.91 -23.68 -37.84
N GLY A 585 24.34 -22.97 -36.78
CA GLY A 585 23.73 -21.73 -36.31
C GLY A 585 22.58 -21.92 -35.31
N ASN A 586 22.40 -23.13 -34.75
CA ASN A 586 21.35 -23.38 -33.76
C ASN A 586 21.85 -23.06 -32.34
N LEU A 587 20.95 -22.53 -31.51
CA LEU A 587 21.26 -22.23 -30.11
C LEU A 587 21.22 -23.49 -29.23
N VAL A 588 22.37 -23.85 -28.65
CA VAL A 588 22.55 -24.97 -27.73
C VAL A 588 22.60 -24.47 -26.29
N ILE A 589 21.52 -24.70 -25.54
CA ILE A 589 21.40 -24.33 -24.12
C ILE A 589 21.70 -25.54 -23.22
N GLY A 590 22.73 -25.41 -22.38
CA GLY A 590 23.10 -26.45 -21.42
C GLY A 590 22.04 -26.67 -20.34
N GLY A 591 21.71 -27.93 -20.03
CA GLY A 591 20.66 -28.24 -19.05
C GLY A 591 20.94 -27.76 -17.61
N ALA A 592 22.20 -27.55 -17.25
CA ALA A 592 22.61 -26.97 -15.97
C ALA A 592 22.88 -25.44 -16.06
N ALA A 593 22.64 -24.80 -17.21
CA ALA A 593 22.64 -23.34 -17.32
C ALA A 593 21.53 -22.76 -16.44
N THR A 594 21.82 -21.66 -15.75
CA THR A 594 20.82 -20.96 -14.94
C THR A 594 19.84 -20.22 -15.85
N LEU A 595 18.63 -19.98 -15.35
CA LEU A 595 17.64 -19.19 -16.07
C LEU A 595 18.13 -17.75 -16.31
N ALA A 596 18.90 -17.18 -15.37
CA ALA A 596 19.54 -15.88 -15.53
C ALA A 596 20.56 -15.87 -16.69
N HIS A 597 21.48 -16.85 -16.74
CA HIS A 597 22.47 -16.96 -17.80
C HIS A 597 21.84 -17.24 -19.17
N ALA A 598 20.73 -17.98 -19.21
CA ALA A 598 19.95 -18.16 -20.43
C ALA A 598 19.33 -16.84 -20.91
N VAL A 599 18.72 -16.04 -20.02
CA VAL A 599 18.21 -14.69 -20.38
C VAL A 599 19.32 -13.79 -20.87
N GLU A 600 20.46 -13.73 -20.17
CA GLU A 600 21.60 -12.88 -20.56
C GLU A 600 22.11 -13.21 -21.98
N ALA A 601 22.19 -14.49 -22.34
CA ALA A 601 22.60 -14.92 -23.67
C ALA A 601 21.53 -14.67 -24.77
N LEU A 602 20.24 -14.64 -24.42
CA LEU A 602 19.12 -14.44 -25.36
C LEU A 602 18.78 -12.94 -25.55
N THR A 603 19.02 -12.12 -24.53
CA THR A 603 18.68 -10.68 -24.52
C THR A 603 19.60 -9.89 -25.42
N GLY A 604 19.13 -9.63 -26.64
CA GLY A 604 19.89 -8.96 -27.70
C GLY A 604 19.87 -9.71 -29.03
N SER A 605 19.39 -10.96 -29.05
CA SER A 605 19.25 -11.72 -30.30
C SER A 605 18.28 -11.05 -31.27
N ALA A 606 18.62 -11.05 -32.56
CA ALA A 606 17.75 -10.60 -33.64
C ALA A 606 16.57 -11.55 -33.87
N LEU A 607 16.73 -12.84 -33.52
CA LEU A 607 15.71 -13.86 -33.74
C LEU A 607 14.49 -13.63 -32.83
N SER A 608 13.29 -13.86 -33.38
CA SER A 608 12.04 -13.70 -32.63
C SER A 608 11.83 -14.82 -31.61
N GLY A 609 12.29 -16.04 -31.91
CA GLY A 609 12.21 -17.19 -31.00
C GLY A 609 13.01 -16.98 -29.71
N ASP A 610 14.25 -16.51 -29.83
CA ASP A 610 15.14 -16.23 -28.70
C ASP A 610 14.56 -15.17 -27.76
N ARG A 611 14.00 -14.09 -28.32
CA ARG A 611 13.33 -13.03 -27.54
C ARG A 611 12.05 -13.53 -26.87
N ALA A 612 11.29 -14.42 -27.51
CA ALA A 612 10.14 -15.08 -26.87
C ALA A 612 10.58 -16.00 -25.72
N MET A 613 11.71 -16.69 -25.86
CA MET A 613 12.29 -17.51 -24.80
C MET A 613 12.82 -16.66 -23.64
N ALA A 614 13.52 -15.56 -23.91
CA ALA A 614 13.96 -14.60 -22.89
C ALA A 614 12.77 -14.05 -22.10
N ALA A 615 11.76 -13.50 -22.78
CA ALA A 615 10.55 -12.97 -22.15
C ALA A 615 9.78 -14.02 -21.34
N THR A 616 9.74 -15.28 -21.82
CA THR A 616 9.19 -16.41 -21.04
C THR A 616 9.97 -16.57 -19.73
N ILE A 617 11.30 -16.64 -19.80
CA ILE A 617 12.14 -16.86 -18.60
C ILE A 617 12.03 -15.69 -17.62
N GLU A 618 11.94 -14.45 -18.11
CA GLU A 618 11.76 -13.27 -17.27
C GLU A 618 10.41 -13.23 -16.53
N ALA A 619 9.34 -13.76 -17.16
CA ALA A 619 8.00 -13.81 -16.57
C ALA A 619 7.82 -14.92 -15.51
N ILE A 620 8.52 -16.04 -15.63
CA ILE A 620 8.20 -17.27 -14.86
C ILE A 620 8.87 -17.35 -13.47
N ALA A 621 9.84 -16.48 -13.19
CA ALA A 621 10.62 -16.52 -11.95
C ALA A 621 11.24 -15.15 -11.63
N THR A 622 11.32 -14.77 -10.34
CA THR A 622 12.05 -13.55 -9.92
C THR A 622 13.55 -13.68 -10.18
N SER A 623 14.28 -12.56 -10.22
CA SER A 623 15.74 -12.58 -10.40
C SER A 623 16.47 -13.55 -9.46
N GLN A 624 16.15 -13.54 -8.16
CA GLN A 624 16.77 -14.44 -7.17
C GLN A 624 16.51 -15.93 -7.46
N ILE A 625 15.33 -16.26 -8.01
CA ILE A 625 15.02 -17.62 -8.44
C ILE A 625 15.77 -17.95 -9.73
N ARG A 626 15.86 -17.01 -10.69
CA ARG A 626 16.55 -17.21 -11.98
C ARG A 626 18.05 -17.47 -11.83
N GLU A 627 18.70 -16.89 -10.82
CA GLU A 627 20.12 -17.15 -10.50
C GLU A 627 20.41 -18.59 -10.04
N SER A 628 19.40 -19.33 -9.57
CA SER A 628 19.59 -20.66 -8.95
C SER A 628 18.80 -21.78 -9.63
N ALA A 629 17.69 -21.47 -10.28
CA ALA A 629 16.94 -22.37 -11.14
C ALA A 629 17.72 -22.61 -12.45
N THR A 630 17.73 -23.86 -12.90
CA THR A 630 18.37 -24.24 -14.18
C THR A 630 17.35 -24.68 -15.21
N VAL A 631 17.75 -24.67 -16.48
CA VAL A 631 16.90 -25.06 -17.62
C VAL A 631 16.37 -26.49 -17.46
N ALA A 632 17.23 -27.47 -17.21
CA ALA A 632 16.78 -28.84 -16.90
C ALA A 632 16.10 -28.95 -15.53
N GLY A 633 16.40 -28.06 -14.58
CA GLY A 633 15.69 -27.98 -13.30
C GLY A 633 14.21 -27.62 -13.47
N ASN A 634 13.90 -26.70 -14.39
CA ASN A 634 12.54 -26.34 -14.79
C ASN A 634 11.90 -27.48 -15.62
N LEU A 635 12.59 -28.00 -16.64
CA LEU A 635 12.08 -29.08 -17.53
C LEU A 635 11.80 -30.40 -16.79
N CYS A 636 12.66 -30.79 -15.84
CA CYS A 636 12.58 -32.05 -15.11
C CYS A 636 11.93 -31.91 -13.72
N GLN A 637 11.20 -30.82 -13.47
CA GLN A 637 10.56 -30.60 -12.16
C GLN A 637 9.59 -31.73 -11.83
N ALA A 638 9.85 -32.42 -10.71
CA ALA A 638 9.00 -33.52 -10.28
C ALA A 638 7.60 -33.02 -9.88
N LYS A 639 6.54 -33.69 -10.37
CA LYS A 639 5.13 -33.42 -10.05
C LYS A 639 4.86 -33.48 -8.54
N ARG A 640 4.98 -32.35 -7.84
CA ARG A 640 4.83 -32.24 -6.38
C ARG A 640 4.05 -30.98 -6.02
N CYS A 641 2.97 -31.17 -5.27
CA CYS A 641 2.13 -30.10 -4.75
C CYS A 641 2.86 -29.39 -3.59
N TRP A 642 2.83 -28.05 -3.56
CA TRP A 642 3.52 -27.22 -2.56
C TRP A 642 3.24 -27.65 -1.11
N PHE A 643 1.99 -28.01 -0.82
CA PHE A 643 1.54 -28.50 0.50
C PHE A 643 2.30 -29.76 0.98
N TYR A 644 2.84 -30.58 0.08
CA TYR A 644 3.68 -31.74 0.44
C TYR A 644 5.15 -31.39 0.71
N ARG A 645 5.63 -30.20 0.28
CA ARG A 645 7.00 -29.73 0.56
C ARG A 645 7.09 -29.05 1.93
N SER A 646 6.11 -28.25 2.29
CA SER A 646 6.20 -27.31 3.42
C SER A 646 5.45 -27.78 4.69
N GLY A 647 5.19 -29.08 4.83
CA GLY A 647 4.57 -29.67 6.04
C GLY A 647 3.06 -29.42 6.21
N PHE A 648 2.39 -28.73 5.28
CA PHE A 648 0.96 -28.43 5.38
C PHE A 648 0.05 -29.63 5.05
N ASN A 649 -1.17 -29.61 5.59
CA ASN A 649 -2.18 -30.60 5.22
C ASN A 649 -2.64 -30.39 3.77
N CYS A 650 -2.34 -31.35 2.90
CA CYS A 650 -2.79 -31.38 1.51
C CYS A 650 -4.31 -31.14 1.41
N TYR A 651 -4.75 -30.20 0.56
CA TYR A 651 -6.18 -29.89 0.35
C TYR A 651 -7.05 -31.12 0.05
N LYS A 652 -6.53 -32.15 -0.66
CA LYS A 652 -7.28 -33.42 -0.86
C LYS A 652 -7.62 -34.18 0.43
N ARG A 653 -6.93 -33.91 1.55
CA ARG A 653 -7.25 -34.42 2.89
C ARG A 653 -8.24 -33.53 3.65
N GLY A 654 -8.52 -32.33 3.14
CA GLY A 654 -9.37 -31.34 3.80
C GLY A 654 -10.89 -31.57 3.68
N GLY A 655 -11.33 -32.52 2.86
CA GLY A 655 -12.75 -32.84 2.69
C GLY A 655 -13.45 -32.07 1.57
N TYR A 656 -14.78 -32.24 1.52
CA TYR A 656 -15.68 -31.51 0.61
C TYR A 656 -15.63 -29.98 0.83
N SER A 657 -15.39 -29.52 2.06
CA SER A 657 -15.23 -28.11 2.42
C SER A 657 -13.88 -27.50 2.03
N ARG A 658 -12.98 -28.30 1.42
CA ARG A 658 -11.63 -27.90 1.00
C ARG A 658 -11.25 -28.61 -0.31
N PRO A 659 -12.05 -28.46 -1.39
CA PRO A 659 -11.80 -29.17 -2.63
C PRO A 659 -10.46 -28.72 -3.22
N CYS A 660 -9.70 -29.65 -3.79
CA CYS A 660 -8.43 -29.33 -4.43
C CYS A 660 -8.70 -28.57 -5.74
N TYR A 661 -7.99 -27.46 -5.99
CA TYR A 661 -8.15 -26.62 -7.20
C TYR A 661 -7.92 -27.37 -8.54
N ALA A 662 -7.22 -28.50 -8.52
CA ALA A 662 -7.12 -29.42 -9.66
C ALA A 662 -8.46 -30.11 -10.01
N VAL A 663 -9.30 -30.34 -8.99
CA VAL A 663 -10.61 -31.00 -9.09
C VAL A 663 -11.68 -30.01 -9.55
N THR A 664 -11.77 -28.83 -8.94
CA THR A 664 -12.74 -27.77 -9.33
C THR A 664 -12.51 -27.26 -10.75
N GLY A 665 -11.26 -27.25 -11.21
CA GLY A 665 -10.89 -26.80 -12.55
C GLY A 665 -10.18 -25.45 -12.59
N ASP A 666 -9.96 -24.84 -11.43
CA ASP A 666 -9.36 -23.52 -11.23
C ASP A 666 -7.83 -23.54 -11.31
N HIS A 667 -7.21 -24.72 -11.32
CA HIS A 667 -5.79 -24.87 -11.64
C HIS A 667 -5.39 -24.13 -12.93
N ARG A 668 -6.31 -23.92 -13.89
CA ARG A 668 -6.07 -23.11 -15.10
C ARG A 668 -5.60 -21.67 -14.83
N PHE A 669 -5.95 -21.07 -13.69
CA PHE A 669 -5.51 -19.73 -13.32
C PHE A 669 -4.16 -19.70 -12.59
N PHE A 670 -3.63 -20.86 -12.18
CA PHE A 670 -2.41 -20.94 -11.38
C PHE A 670 -1.31 -21.82 -12.04
N HIS A 671 -1.65 -22.88 -12.78
CA HIS A 671 -0.71 -23.82 -13.45
C HIS A 671 -1.37 -24.62 -14.62
N ALA A 672 -0.74 -24.70 -15.80
CA ALA A 672 -1.20 -25.48 -16.98
C ALA A 672 -0.33 -26.75 -17.25
N VAL A 673 -0.58 -27.69 -18.18
CA VAL A 673 -1.62 -27.85 -19.21
C VAL A 673 -2.46 -29.13 -19.01
N LEU A 674 -2.17 -30.28 -19.66
CA LEU A 674 -3.15 -31.39 -19.81
C LEU A 674 -2.54 -32.82 -19.94
N GLY A 675 -3.17 -33.85 -19.32
CA GLY A 675 -3.14 -35.23 -19.88
C GLY A 675 -2.73 -36.47 -19.05
N ALA A 676 -2.49 -36.44 -17.73
CA ALA A 676 -2.06 -37.65 -16.98
C ALA A 676 -3.06 -38.22 -15.95
N GLY A 677 -3.15 -39.56 -15.87
CA GLY A 677 -4.14 -40.32 -15.09
C GLY A 677 -3.88 -40.49 -13.58
N ARG A 678 -2.95 -39.76 -12.97
CA ARG A 678 -2.74 -39.74 -11.50
C ARG A 678 -2.42 -38.33 -11.02
N CYS A 679 -2.80 -38.03 -9.77
CA CYS A 679 -2.76 -36.72 -9.09
C CYS A 679 -1.80 -35.68 -9.69
N GLN A 680 -2.28 -34.93 -10.69
CA GLN A 680 -1.51 -33.84 -11.29
C GLN A 680 -1.65 -32.59 -10.42
N ALA A 681 -0.63 -32.31 -9.61
CA ALA A 681 -0.19 -30.93 -9.54
C ALA A 681 0.33 -30.59 -10.94
N VAL A 682 -0.26 -29.59 -11.58
CA VAL A 682 0.23 -29.13 -12.87
C VAL A 682 1.52 -28.37 -12.62
N THR A 683 2.54 -28.78 -13.35
CA THR A 683 3.75 -28.00 -13.59
C THR A 683 3.80 -27.97 -15.11
N PRO A 684 3.46 -26.84 -15.76
CA PRO A 684 4.20 -26.55 -16.95
C PRO A 684 5.64 -26.41 -16.46
N SER A 685 6.56 -27.08 -17.12
CA SER A 685 7.82 -26.37 -17.32
C SER A 685 7.42 -25.27 -18.29
N ASP A 686 7.39 -24.03 -17.82
CA ASP A 686 6.98 -22.90 -18.66
C ASP A 686 7.92 -22.81 -19.88
N LEU A 687 9.19 -23.15 -19.67
CA LEU A 687 10.14 -23.41 -20.74
C LEU A 687 9.71 -24.53 -21.69
N ALA A 688 9.19 -25.67 -21.23
CA ALA A 688 8.71 -26.72 -22.13
C ALA A 688 7.60 -26.24 -23.06
N THR A 689 6.71 -25.33 -22.62
CA THR A 689 5.69 -24.75 -23.49
C THR A 689 6.32 -23.93 -24.61
N THR A 690 7.23 -23.01 -24.28
CA THR A 690 7.92 -22.18 -25.28
C THR A 690 8.85 -23.01 -26.16
N LEU A 691 9.63 -23.94 -25.60
CA LEU A 691 10.50 -24.85 -26.35
C LEU A 691 9.71 -25.77 -27.30
N THR A 692 8.51 -26.21 -26.93
CA THR A 692 7.63 -26.96 -27.85
C THR A 692 7.10 -26.06 -28.97
N ALA A 693 6.78 -24.79 -28.68
CA ALA A 693 6.34 -23.82 -29.69
C ALA A 693 7.48 -23.34 -30.62
N LEU A 694 8.74 -23.60 -30.26
CA LEU A 694 9.95 -23.32 -31.04
C LEU A 694 10.55 -24.59 -31.68
N ASP A 695 9.82 -25.71 -31.68
CA ASP A 695 10.26 -27.02 -32.21
C ASP A 695 11.63 -27.50 -31.67
N ALA A 696 11.98 -27.14 -30.43
CA ALA A 696 13.30 -27.37 -29.87
C ALA A 696 13.60 -28.85 -29.56
N THR A 697 14.81 -29.29 -29.90
CA THR A 697 15.26 -30.68 -29.69
C THR A 697 15.98 -30.86 -28.34
N VAL A 698 15.60 -31.89 -27.57
CA VAL A 698 16.20 -32.20 -26.25
C VAL A 698 17.12 -33.42 -26.33
N THR A 699 18.42 -33.22 -26.12
CA THR A 699 19.40 -34.31 -26.04
C THR A 699 19.55 -34.82 -24.60
N VAL A 700 19.13 -36.06 -24.34
CA VAL A 700 19.26 -36.72 -23.02
C VAL A 700 20.47 -37.67 -23.01
N ARG A 701 21.38 -37.49 -22.04
CA ARG A 701 22.52 -38.41 -21.82
C ARG A 701 22.25 -39.28 -20.58
N SER A 702 22.39 -40.60 -20.73
CA SER A 702 22.16 -41.59 -19.66
C SER A 702 23.46 -42.27 -19.25
N ALA A 703 23.61 -42.55 -17.95
CA ALA A 703 24.66 -43.43 -17.42
C ALA A 703 24.26 -44.92 -17.47
N ARG A 704 23.01 -45.22 -17.84
CA ARG A 704 22.48 -46.57 -18.07
C ARG A 704 22.21 -46.72 -19.57
N THR A 705 23.14 -47.38 -20.26
CA THR A 705 22.96 -47.93 -21.61
C THR A 705 23.51 -49.35 -21.65
N SER A 706 22.64 -50.26 -21.22
CA SER A 706 22.37 -51.53 -21.88
C SER A 706 20.85 -51.58 -22.06
#